data_AF-A0A7X9IZZ3-F1
#
_entry.id   AF-A0A7X9IZZ3-F1
#
_cell.length_a   1.000
_cell.length_b   1.000
_cell.length_c   1.000
_cell.angle_alpha   90.00
_cell.angle_beta   90.00
_cell.angle_gamma   90.00
#
_symmetry.space_group_name_H-M   'P 1'
#
loop_
_entity.id
_entity.type
_entity.pdbx_description
1 polymer ?
#
loop_
_entity_poly.entity_id
_entity_poly.type
_entity_poly.pdbx_seq_one_letter_code
_entity_poly.pdbx_strand_id
1 'polypeptide(L)'
;LDPEAVPPAAAAAIRQLKHELSGVQATIEAASVHAPIYESRRRQAAGTTFEAELMTPMVQQLQGVEGLPLNDQVMDLASPLRGGNPEVRRHLLQLREEALGRRGACILGPGEAEMPFSLTGLSAILQEKFGSFDPSDSPAEQQERAERMRQFVARRAHFSVIAHEMGHSVGLRHNFVGSSDAFIFRPQYWQLRTRNGSVRAACRELTTDGNTCVGPRYFDPVTAEERENLIWMWEHGSIMDYAGEASQDLLGIGIYDFAAARMLYGETVAVARDETFAAGTPRGQGLLAKMDNFGGILGITFQTGDSDFHYSQLQQQWGVIQNCRPVTDPDLFRPAAWNEAADGPWHPLLDGQFVRIDGQWTRCDQPEVDYVRWQDLRRPTDGETAGYYRGGPSIDRQGRIRMPYGFATDRWADLGNLSVYRHDNGADPYEIFNFLMTSQEVWQIFETYRRHKQTFSVRNAANRILERYNAKIRDGAKGLTLMKNVYKDFALAMGYDFDTFWPLVAGFFSENILASGMAFDHFARQLARPEIGPHFLPENDTVLRSTYDYVGTPGATMVTVPNGATGYYGAIGLGGKLVENRLCESCGEYDSEYTVNAGSYYDKMNAAMLMTESADNFISSSRNDFVDPRYRAVSIADLFPDGYRRWLANNLTGDDLLKGPRVAADSRGRPTLDPEGYPDAPIGWISWWGDTPQACFPDGNTTICSSYAEPTSDPFHPRAPARTAVLDPQVGWEQQKFLIAWTMLYLPENEQSEWLDQMRVWELGRDADPGFAQRIEFHSPNGRVYVARTFGKETIFGKTVQRGIAARVLEYADSLAEAAYVTDPGPDLDGDGDPDWHVPVVSPTTGQPLVRWDPTVALVDEMGFVHRDGLPGCNATENEACTCFSNRACVTLSRYLSIPAYLREALDAYRLGDPSARGVY
;
A
#
# COMPACT_ATOMS: atom_id res chain seq x y z
N LEU A 1 -6.13 15.56 16.48
CA LEU A 1 -7.04 14.50 16.92
C LEU A 1 -6.94 14.39 18.43
N ASP A 2 -7.71 15.20 19.16
CA ASP A 2 -7.75 15.11 20.62
C ASP A 2 -9.05 14.39 21.05
N PRO A 3 -8.98 13.11 21.48
CA PRO A 3 -10.14 12.40 22.02
C PRO A 3 -10.80 13.12 23.21
N GLU A 4 -10.07 14.02 23.89
CA GLU A 4 -10.59 14.84 24.99
C GLU A 4 -11.52 15.97 24.51
N ALA A 5 -11.52 16.31 23.21
CA ALA A 5 -12.46 17.25 22.62
C ALA A 5 -13.88 16.67 22.47
N VAL A 6 -14.05 15.35 22.62
CA VAL A 6 -15.34 14.67 22.55
C VAL A 6 -16.10 14.82 23.88
N PRO A 7 -17.42 15.13 23.87
CA PRO A 7 -18.22 15.12 25.08
C PRO A 7 -18.04 13.82 25.89
N PRO A 8 -17.83 13.85 27.22
CA PRO A 8 -17.44 12.67 28.00
C PRO A 8 -18.37 11.45 27.84
N ALA A 9 -19.68 11.69 27.73
CA ALA A 9 -20.67 10.63 27.49
C ALA A 9 -20.50 9.98 26.11
N ALA A 10 -20.22 10.77 25.07
CA ALA A 10 -19.94 10.26 23.73
C ALA A 10 -18.59 9.52 23.69
N ALA A 11 -17.56 10.04 24.37
CA ALA A 11 -16.25 9.38 24.45
C ALA A 11 -16.32 7.98 25.11
N ALA A 12 -17.13 7.84 26.18
CA ALA A 12 -17.37 6.54 26.81
C ALA A 12 -18.09 5.56 25.87
N ALA A 13 -19.13 6.03 25.18
CA ALA A 13 -19.87 5.21 24.21
C ALA A 13 -19.01 4.80 23.01
N ILE A 14 -18.14 5.68 22.51
CA ILE A 14 -17.15 5.35 21.46
C ILE A 14 -16.22 4.24 21.94
N ARG A 15 -15.62 4.37 23.14
CA ARG A 15 -14.73 3.33 23.69
C ARG A 15 -15.42 1.98 23.82
N GLN A 16 -16.66 1.98 24.33
CA GLN A 16 -17.44 0.77 24.45
C GLN A 16 -17.68 0.12 23.08
N LEU A 17 -18.14 0.90 22.09
CA LEU A 17 -18.40 0.39 20.75
C LEU A 17 -17.12 -0.09 20.06
N LYS A 18 -15.99 0.63 20.21
CA LYS A 18 -14.67 0.18 19.74
C LYS A 18 -14.29 -1.18 20.34
N HIS A 19 -14.51 -1.38 21.64
CA HIS A 19 -14.21 -2.66 22.30
C HIS A 19 -15.10 -3.79 21.78
N GLU A 20 -16.39 -3.53 21.55
CA GLU A 20 -17.32 -4.49 20.94
C GLU A 20 -16.90 -4.85 19.50
N LEU A 21 -16.42 -3.87 18.74
CA LEU A 21 -15.97 -4.03 17.35
C LEU A 21 -14.56 -4.64 17.22
N SER A 22 -13.76 -4.66 18.28
CA SER A 22 -12.42 -5.31 18.31
C SER A 22 -12.47 -6.82 18.01
N GLY A 23 -13.66 -7.42 18.11
CA GLY A 23 -13.92 -8.82 17.77
C GLY A 23 -14.24 -9.07 16.30
N VAL A 24 -14.40 -8.03 15.47
CA VAL A 24 -14.69 -8.19 14.04
C VAL A 24 -13.45 -8.75 13.33
N GLN A 25 -13.63 -9.88 12.65
CA GLN A 25 -12.56 -10.65 12.02
C GLN A 25 -12.99 -11.04 10.60
N ALA A 26 -12.02 -11.17 9.68
CA ALA A 26 -12.24 -11.68 8.33
C ALA A 26 -11.83 -13.15 8.20
N THR A 27 -12.56 -13.98 7.45
CA THR A 27 -12.15 -15.38 7.19
C THR A 27 -12.44 -15.81 5.76
N ILE A 28 -11.66 -16.76 5.24
CA ILE A 28 -11.79 -17.29 3.87
C ILE A 28 -13.20 -17.87 3.64
N GLU A 29 -13.80 -18.44 4.69
CA GLU A 29 -15.11 -19.08 4.64
C GLU A 29 -16.30 -18.09 4.68
N ALA A 30 -16.05 -16.81 4.96
CA ALA A 30 -17.11 -15.81 5.01
C ALA A 30 -17.57 -15.47 3.59
N ALA A 31 -18.87 -15.60 3.34
CA ALA A 31 -19.44 -15.21 2.06
C ALA A 31 -19.55 -13.69 1.97
N SER A 32 -19.13 -13.12 0.84
CA SER A 32 -19.35 -11.71 0.52
C SER A 32 -20.74 -11.47 -0.05
N VAL A 33 -21.35 -10.35 0.35
CA VAL A 33 -22.62 -9.87 -0.22
C VAL A 33 -22.41 -9.26 -1.61
N HIS A 34 -21.26 -8.63 -1.84
CA HIS A 34 -20.99 -7.89 -3.08
C HIS A 34 -20.28 -8.73 -4.16
N ALA A 35 -19.56 -9.80 -3.79
CA ALA A 35 -18.87 -10.64 -4.78
C ALA A 35 -19.78 -11.18 -5.91
N PRO A 36 -21.03 -11.62 -5.67
CA PRO A 36 -21.95 -12.01 -6.76
C PRO A 36 -22.31 -10.87 -7.71
N ILE A 37 -22.35 -9.62 -7.22
CA ILE A 37 -22.63 -8.43 -8.04
C ILE A 37 -21.44 -8.16 -8.97
N TYR A 38 -20.21 -8.23 -8.46
CA TYR A 38 -19.00 -8.10 -9.27
C TYR A 38 -18.89 -9.19 -10.33
N GLU A 39 -19.19 -10.44 -9.97
CA GLU A 39 -19.26 -11.54 -10.94
C GLU A 39 -20.32 -11.27 -12.03
N SER A 40 -21.50 -10.76 -11.67
CA SER A 40 -22.53 -10.40 -12.65
C SER A 40 -22.06 -9.31 -13.61
N ARG A 41 -21.46 -8.22 -13.09
CA ARG A 41 -20.90 -7.13 -13.92
C ARG A 41 -19.81 -7.64 -14.86
N ARG A 42 -18.88 -8.45 -14.35
CA ARG A 42 -17.82 -9.06 -15.17
C ARG A 42 -18.40 -9.91 -16.31
N ARG A 43 -19.41 -10.73 -16.03
CA ARG A 43 -20.09 -11.53 -17.06
C ARG A 43 -20.81 -10.68 -18.11
N GLN A 44 -21.33 -9.52 -17.75
CA GLN A 44 -21.99 -8.61 -18.69
C GLN A 44 -20.99 -7.97 -19.66
N ALA A 45 -19.80 -7.63 -19.17
CA ALA A 45 -18.73 -7.05 -19.98
C ALA A 45 -17.93 -8.11 -20.76
N ALA A 46 -18.00 -9.40 -20.40
CA ALA A 46 -17.35 -10.47 -21.14
C ALA A 46 -17.94 -10.63 -22.55
N GLY A 47 -17.05 -10.79 -23.55
CA GLY A 47 -17.39 -10.94 -24.97
C GLY A 47 -17.60 -9.61 -25.72
N THR A 48 -17.35 -8.47 -25.07
CA THR A 48 -17.51 -7.13 -25.67
C THR A 48 -16.19 -6.59 -26.24
N THR A 49 -16.27 -5.52 -27.03
CA THR A 49 -15.08 -4.78 -27.49
C THR A 49 -14.29 -4.21 -26.30
N PHE A 50 -14.99 -3.73 -25.27
CA PHE A 50 -14.40 -3.33 -23.99
C PHE A 50 -13.49 -4.40 -23.37
N GLU A 51 -13.91 -5.69 -23.34
CA GLU A 51 -13.05 -6.78 -22.86
C GLU A 51 -11.80 -6.96 -23.74
N ALA A 52 -11.95 -6.85 -25.07
CA ALA A 52 -10.85 -7.00 -26.01
C ALA A 52 -9.78 -5.92 -25.80
N GLU A 53 -10.16 -4.68 -25.47
CA GLU A 53 -9.21 -3.59 -25.20
C GLU A 53 -8.39 -3.78 -23.91
N LEU A 54 -8.88 -4.60 -22.97
CA LEU A 54 -8.16 -4.99 -21.75
C LEU A 54 -7.17 -6.14 -22.00
N MET A 55 -7.28 -6.86 -23.12
CA MET A 55 -6.36 -7.94 -23.51
C MET A 55 -5.13 -7.43 -24.27
N THR A 56 -4.45 -6.47 -23.66
CA THR A 56 -3.23 -5.87 -24.20
C THR A 56 -2.11 -6.91 -24.29
N PRO A 57 -1.07 -6.70 -25.13
CA PRO A 57 0.08 -7.60 -25.19
C PRO A 57 0.73 -7.84 -23.81
N MET A 58 0.77 -6.81 -22.95
CA MET A 58 1.29 -6.93 -21.59
C MET A 58 0.41 -7.81 -20.71
N VAL A 59 -0.93 -7.71 -20.81
CA VAL A 59 -1.83 -8.63 -20.11
C VAL A 59 -1.68 -10.06 -20.64
N GLN A 60 -1.55 -10.25 -21.95
CA GLN A 60 -1.30 -11.58 -22.53
C GLN A 60 0.01 -12.19 -22.01
N GLN A 61 1.08 -11.40 -21.91
CA GLN A 61 2.35 -11.82 -21.34
C GLN A 61 2.24 -12.14 -19.84
N LEU A 62 1.55 -11.31 -19.06
CA LEU A 62 1.25 -11.55 -17.65
C LEU A 62 0.54 -12.89 -17.44
N GLN A 63 -0.39 -13.24 -18.32
CA GLN A 63 -1.17 -14.48 -18.21
C GLN A 63 -0.46 -15.68 -18.85
N GLY A 64 0.61 -15.45 -19.62
CA GLY A 64 1.37 -16.48 -20.32
C GLY A 64 0.66 -17.02 -21.56
N VAL A 65 -0.11 -16.17 -22.24
CA VAL A 65 -0.88 -16.50 -23.46
C VAL A 65 -0.48 -15.68 -24.67
N GLU A 66 0.64 -14.96 -24.58
CA GLU A 66 1.21 -14.18 -25.67
C GLU A 66 1.41 -15.05 -26.93
N GLY A 67 0.97 -14.55 -28.09
CA GLY A 67 1.03 -15.26 -29.37
C GLY A 67 -0.03 -16.35 -29.58
N LEU A 68 -0.85 -16.67 -28.56
CA LEU A 68 -1.96 -17.60 -28.73
C LEU A 68 -3.17 -16.90 -29.37
N PRO A 69 -3.97 -17.60 -30.19
CA PRO A 69 -5.25 -17.09 -30.67
C PRO A 69 -6.19 -16.83 -29.49
N LEU A 70 -6.69 -15.59 -29.36
CA LEU A 70 -7.64 -15.18 -28.31
C LEU A 70 -9.06 -15.70 -28.60
N ASN A 71 -9.22 -17.03 -28.59
CA ASN A 71 -10.52 -17.69 -28.61
C ASN A 71 -11.13 -17.71 -27.19
N ASP A 72 -12.40 -18.12 -27.09
CA ASP A 72 -13.10 -18.14 -25.80
C ASP A 72 -12.40 -18.95 -24.71
N GLN A 73 -11.75 -20.07 -25.05
CA GLN A 73 -11.05 -20.90 -24.07
C GLN A 73 -9.83 -20.17 -23.48
N VAL A 74 -9.07 -19.46 -24.32
CA VAL A 74 -7.95 -18.63 -23.86
C VAL A 74 -8.46 -17.45 -23.05
N MET A 75 -9.52 -16.79 -23.52
CA MET A 75 -10.15 -15.65 -22.83
C MET A 75 -10.70 -16.05 -21.45
N ASP A 76 -11.34 -17.22 -21.32
CA ASP A 76 -11.87 -17.73 -20.06
C ASP A 76 -10.78 -17.85 -18.97
N LEU A 77 -9.55 -18.17 -19.36
CA LEU A 77 -8.42 -18.26 -18.44
C LEU A 77 -7.68 -16.92 -18.27
N ALA A 78 -7.51 -16.14 -19.33
CA ALA A 78 -6.57 -15.02 -19.35
C ALA A 78 -7.24 -13.65 -19.18
N SER A 79 -8.52 -13.50 -19.53
CA SER A 79 -9.19 -12.21 -19.47
C SER A 79 -9.23 -11.66 -18.04
N PRO A 80 -8.86 -10.37 -17.82
CA PRO A 80 -9.05 -9.70 -16.54
C PRO A 80 -10.51 -9.63 -16.07
N LEU A 81 -11.47 -9.85 -16.98
CA LEU A 81 -12.90 -9.93 -16.64
C LEU A 81 -13.40 -11.38 -16.43
N ARG A 82 -12.56 -12.39 -16.68
CA ARG A 82 -12.85 -13.82 -16.48
C ARG A 82 -11.87 -14.44 -15.47
N GLY A 83 -11.29 -15.59 -15.76
CA GLY A 83 -10.37 -16.30 -14.86
C GLY A 83 -9.03 -15.60 -14.63
N GLY A 84 -8.66 -14.64 -15.48
CA GLY A 84 -7.44 -13.85 -15.35
C GLY A 84 -7.56 -12.71 -14.33
N ASN A 85 -8.75 -12.47 -13.80
CA ASN A 85 -9.03 -11.46 -12.79
C ASN A 85 -8.19 -11.70 -11.51
N PRO A 86 -7.49 -10.67 -10.99
CA PRO A 86 -6.66 -10.82 -9.80
C PRO A 86 -7.39 -11.36 -8.56
N GLU A 87 -8.62 -10.91 -8.27
CA GLU A 87 -9.37 -11.36 -7.09
C GLU A 87 -9.83 -12.81 -7.23
N VAL A 88 -10.23 -13.24 -8.44
CA VAL A 88 -10.59 -14.64 -8.70
C VAL A 88 -9.37 -15.55 -8.47
N ARG A 89 -8.21 -15.16 -9.01
CA ARG A 89 -6.96 -15.91 -8.84
C ARG A 89 -6.54 -15.98 -7.37
N ARG A 90 -6.60 -14.85 -6.66
CA ARG A 90 -6.31 -14.77 -5.24
C ARG A 90 -7.22 -15.67 -4.40
N HIS A 91 -8.52 -15.65 -4.66
CA HIS A 91 -9.48 -16.49 -3.95
C HIS A 91 -9.18 -17.99 -4.15
N LEU A 92 -8.85 -18.42 -5.37
CA LEU A 92 -8.44 -19.80 -5.65
C LEU A 92 -7.16 -20.20 -4.91
N LEU A 93 -6.18 -19.28 -4.81
CA LEU A 93 -4.97 -19.50 -4.02
C LEU A 93 -5.29 -19.64 -2.54
N GLN A 94 -6.11 -18.74 -1.98
CA GLN A 94 -6.54 -18.81 -0.58
C GLN A 94 -7.25 -20.14 -0.25
N LEU A 95 -8.16 -20.59 -1.11
CA LEU A 95 -8.83 -21.89 -0.96
C LEU A 95 -7.85 -23.07 -0.99
N ARG A 96 -6.83 -23.00 -1.86
CA ARG A 96 -5.77 -24.02 -1.92
C ARG A 96 -4.97 -24.02 -0.61
N GLU A 97 -4.51 -22.87 -0.15
CA GLU A 97 -3.72 -22.73 1.07
C GLU A 97 -4.51 -23.20 2.30
N GLU A 98 -5.79 -22.84 2.39
CA GLU A 98 -6.66 -23.32 3.46
C GLU A 98 -6.83 -24.84 3.43
N ALA A 99 -7.01 -25.43 2.24
CA ALA A 99 -7.12 -26.87 2.08
C ALA A 99 -5.85 -27.62 2.50
N LEU A 100 -4.66 -27.03 2.27
CA LEU A 100 -3.38 -27.54 2.74
C LEU A 100 -3.26 -27.40 4.26
N GLY A 101 -3.53 -26.21 4.82
CA GLY A 101 -3.47 -25.93 6.25
C GLY A 101 -4.42 -26.82 7.08
N ARG A 102 -5.63 -27.12 6.58
CA ARG A 102 -6.57 -28.08 7.20
C ARG A 102 -5.98 -29.50 7.33
N ARG A 103 -5.00 -29.85 6.50
CA ARG A 103 -4.29 -31.14 6.52
C ARG A 103 -2.94 -31.07 7.26
N GLY A 104 -2.58 -29.92 7.83
CA GLY A 104 -1.27 -29.69 8.44
C GLY A 104 -0.13 -29.74 7.42
N ALA A 105 -0.41 -29.38 6.16
CA ALA A 105 0.58 -29.30 5.10
C ALA A 105 0.81 -27.85 4.72
N CYS A 106 2.05 -27.53 4.36
CA CYS A 106 2.39 -26.26 3.75
C CYS A 106 3.14 -26.48 2.44
N ILE A 107 3.10 -25.48 1.56
CA ILE A 107 4.01 -25.40 0.42
C ILE A 107 4.55 -23.98 0.41
N LEU A 108 5.78 -23.80 0.89
CA LEU A 108 6.51 -22.55 0.64
C LEU A 108 6.72 -22.40 -0.86
N GLY A 109 5.96 -21.52 -1.49
CA GLY A 109 6.05 -21.21 -2.91
C GLY A 109 7.36 -20.50 -3.29
N PRO A 110 7.78 -20.55 -4.56
CA PRO A 110 9.00 -19.87 -5.03
C PRO A 110 8.95 -18.34 -4.92
N GLY A 111 7.80 -17.75 -4.59
CA GLY A 111 7.60 -16.32 -4.33
C GLY A 111 7.67 -15.91 -2.85
N GLU A 112 7.98 -16.84 -1.95
CA GLU A 112 7.87 -16.65 -0.48
C GLU A 112 9.20 -16.31 0.22
N ALA A 113 10.27 -16.04 -0.55
CA ALA A 113 11.59 -15.67 0.01
C ALA A 113 11.51 -14.52 1.02
N GLU A 114 11.98 -14.73 2.24
CA GLU A 114 11.92 -13.80 3.38
C GLU A 114 12.91 -12.63 3.24
N MET A 115 12.68 -11.58 4.02
CA MET A 115 13.32 -10.27 3.89
C MET A 115 14.27 -10.04 5.06
N PRO A 116 15.55 -9.68 4.86
CA PRO A 116 16.42 -9.37 5.98
C PRO A 116 16.60 -7.86 6.15
N PHE A 117 15.68 -7.14 6.82
CA PHE A 117 15.95 -5.76 7.27
C PHE A 117 17.19 -5.74 8.17
N SER A 118 17.36 -6.80 8.96
CA SER A 118 18.55 -7.03 9.75
C SER A 118 19.80 -7.39 8.93
N LEU A 119 19.75 -7.45 7.59
CA LEU A 119 20.88 -7.92 6.76
C LEU A 119 22.15 -7.10 6.95
N THR A 120 22.03 -5.79 7.14
CA THR A 120 23.22 -4.94 7.34
C THR A 120 23.94 -5.31 8.63
N GLY A 121 23.22 -5.38 9.75
CA GLY A 121 23.75 -5.87 11.02
C GLY A 121 24.24 -7.32 10.93
N LEU A 122 23.45 -8.21 10.32
CA LEU A 122 23.80 -9.62 10.15
C LEU A 122 25.06 -9.77 9.27
N SER A 123 25.23 -8.95 8.25
CA SER A 123 26.40 -8.98 7.37
C SER A 123 27.68 -8.58 8.11
N ALA A 124 27.60 -7.63 9.06
CA ALA A 124 28.74 -7.27 9.90
C ALA A 124 29.12 -8.45 10.81
N ILE A 125 28.14 -9.07 11.46
CA ILE A 125 28.35 -10.24 12.32
C ILE A 125 28.92 -11.43 11.53
N LEU A 126 28.40 -11.71 10.33
CA LEU A 126 28.91 -12.79 9.48
C LEU A 126 30.35 -12.50 9.03
N GLN A 127 30.70 -11.25 8.76
CA GLN A 127 32.07 -10.86 8.45
C GLN A 127 33.00 -11.01 9.65
N GLU A 128 32.54 -10.70 10.87
CA GLU A 128 33.32 -10.98 12.08
C GLU A 128 33.57 -12.49 12.27
N LYS A 129 32.58 -13.33 11.95
CA LYS A 129 32.69 -14.79 12.09
C LYS A 129 33.52 -15.46 10.99
N PHE A 130 33.44 -14.99 9.75
CA PHE A 130 33.99 -15.69 8.58
C PHE A 130 35.02 -14.90 7.77
N GLY A 131 35.33 -13.66 8.18
CA GLY A 131 36.22 -12.73 7.51
C GLY A 131 35.47 -11.66 6.70
N SER A 132 36.05 -10.47 6.61
CA SER A 132 35.48 -9.35 5.84
C SER A 132 35.61 -9.55 4.34
N PHE A 133 34.73 -8.92 3.56
CA PHE A 133 34.88 -8.87 2.12
C PHE A 133 36.06 -7.94 1.74
N ASP A 134 37.00 -8.47 0.95
CA ASP A 134 38.07 -7.69 0.33
C ASP A 134 38.00 -7.87 -1.20
N PRO A 135 37.81 -6.79 -1.99
CA PRO A 135 37.74 -6.88 -3.45
C PRO A 135 39.09 -7.25 -4.09
N SER A 136 40.20 -7.17 -3.36
CA SER A 136 41.54 -7.57 -3.83
C SER A 136 41.82 -9.06 -3.66
N ASP A 137 41.02 -9.77 -2.86
CA ASP A 137 41.09 -11.24 -2.74
C ASP A 137 40.86 -11.92 -4.09
N SER A 138 41.46 -13.09 -4.28
CA SER A 138 41.18 -13.90 -5.46
C SER A 138 39.70 -14.37 -5.46
N PRO A 139 39.08 -14.58 -6.64
CA PRO A 139 37.71 -15.11 -6.70
C PRO A 139 37.52 -16.42 -5.93
N ALA A 140 38.56 -17.24 -5.80
CA ALA A 140 38.53 -18.49 -5.04
C ALA A 140 38.39 -18.25 -3.53
N GLU A 141 39.15 -17.31 -2.97
CA GLU A 141 39.07 -16.93 -1.55
C GLU A 141 37.73 -16.29 -1.22
N GLN A 142 37.24 -15.40 -2.10
CA GLN A 142 35.92 -14.80 -1.96
C GLN A 142 34.81 -15.86 -1.98
N GLN A 143 34.92 -16.84 -2.88
CA GLN A 143 33.96 -17.94 -2.99
C GLN A 143 34.01 -18.87 -1.76
N GLU A 144 35.20 -19.21 -1.27
CA GLU A 144 35.35 -20.05 -0.07
C GLU A 144 34.71 -19.39 1.15
N ARG A 145 35.00 -18.10 1.37
CA ARG A 145 34.37 -17.30 2.43
C ARG A 145 32.85 -17.27 2.29
N ALA A 146 32.34 -16.96 1.10
CA ALA A 146 30.90 -16.91 0.83
C ALA A 146 30.23 -18.28 1.06
N GLU A 147 30.89 -19.38 0.69
CA GLU A 147 30.37 -20.73 0.90
C GLU A 147 30.30 -21.10 2.38
N ARG A 148 31.28 -20.70 3.20
CA ARG A 148 31.23 -20.90 4.66
C ARG A 148 30.07 -20.13 5.30
N MET A 149 29.87 -18.87 4.92
CA MET A 149 28.72 -18.08 5.36
C MET A 149 27.40 -18.72 4.92
N ARG A 150 27.29 -19.13 3.64
CA ARG A 150 26.11 -19.81 3.09
C ARG A 150 25.78 -21.09 3.84
N GLN A 151 26.79 -21.93 4.14
CA GLN A 151 26.59 -23.17 4.89
C GLN A 151 26.11 -22.90 6.32
N PHE A 152 26.67 -21.91 7.01
CA PHE A 152 26.23 -21.53 8.34
C PHE A 152 24.76 -21.07 8.34
N VAL A 153 24.41 -20.12 7.46
CA VAL A 153 23.04 -19.62 7.33
C VAL A 153 22.09 -20.75 6.95
N ALA A 154 22.45 -21.58 5.97
CA ALA A 154 21.63 -22.72 5.55
C ALA A 154 21.38 -23.72 6.68
N ARG A 155 22.37 -24.02 7.53
CA ARG A 155 22.16 -24.91 8.69
C ARG A 155 21.19 -24.31 9.71
N ARG A 156 21.28 -23.01 9.98
CA ARG A 156 20.37 -22.30 10.90
C ARG A 156 18.94 -22.27 10.34
N ALA A 157 18.78 -21.88 9.08
CA ALA A 157 17.49 -21.89 8.39
C ALA A 157 16.89 -23.30 8.34
N HIS A 158 17.68 -24.33 7.99
CA HIS A 158 17.21 -25.72 8.01
C HIS A 158 16.76 -26.15 9.40
N PHE A 159 17.44 -25.74 10.47
CA PHE A 159 16.98 -26.03 11.83
C PHE A 159 15.60 -25.41 12.09
N SER A 160 15.40 -24.14 11.71
CA SER A 160 14.11 -23.45 11.84
C SER A 160 13.00 -24.23 11.12
N VAL A 161 13.20 -24.51 9.82
CA VAL A 161 12.25 -25.24 8.98
C VAL A 161 11.98 -26.65 9.52
N ILE A 162 13.02 -27.40 9.90
CA ILE A 162 12.83 -28.75 10.47
C ILE A 162 12.01 -28.68 11.76
N ALA A 163 12.31 -27.71 12.64
CA ALA A 163 11.57 -27.56 13.90
C ALA A 163 10.13 -27.08 13.67
N HIS A 164 9.87 -26.25 12.66
CA HIS A 164 8.53 -25.89 12.19
C HIS A 164 7.74 -27.13 11.74
N GLU A 165 8.30 -27.95 10.86
CA GLU A 165 7.67 -29.18 10.37
C GLU A 165 7.49 -30.24 11.47
N MET A 166 8.42 -30.31 12.43
CA MET A 166 8.25 -31.11 13.64
C MET A 166 7.13 -30.56 14.53
N GLY A 167 6.93 -29.23 14.55
CA GLY A 167 5.79 -28.58 15.18
C GLY A 167 4.46 -29.10 14.66
N HIS A 168 4.31 -29.21 13.34
CA HIS A 168 3.14 -29.87 12.73
C HIS A 168 2.98 -31.34 13.16
N SER A 169 4.09 -32.07 13.29
CA SER A 169 4.08 -33.46 13.76
C SER A 169 3.59 -33.61 15.21
N VAL A 170 3.71 -32.56 16.03
CA VAL A 170 3.19 -32.51 17.41
C VAL A 170 1.86 -31.74 17.51
N GLY A 171 1.18 -31.52 16.38
CA GLY A 171 -0.18 -30.97 16.33
C GLY A 171 -0.25 -29.44 16.35
N LEU A 172 0.87 -28.73 16.23
CA LEU A 172 0.84 -27.28 16.04
C LEU A 172 0.38 -26.94 14.62
N ARG A 173 -0.39 -25.86 14.51
CA ARG A 173 -0.72 -25.22 13.24
C ARG A 173 0.15 -23.99 13.05
N HIS A 174 0.16 -23.44 11.84
CA HIS A 174 0.73 -22.11 11.61
C HIS A 174 0.14 -21.10 12.61
N ASN A 175 1.00 -20.23 13.12
CA ASN A 175 0.62 -19.11 13.98
C ASN A 175 1.19 -17.80 13.43
N PHE A 176 0.40 -17.12 12.60
CA PHE A 176 0.79 -15.88 11.92
C PHE A 176 0.68 -14.62 12.79
N VAL A 177 0.53 -14.79 14.10
CA VAL A 177 0.43 -13.68 15.07
C VAL A 177 1.78 -13.42 15.75
N GLY A 178 2.76 -14.30 15.54
CA GLY A 178 4.04 -14.29 16.25
C GLY A 178 4.89 -13.05 16.00
N SER A 179 4.79 -12.48 14.79
CA SER A 179 5.46 -11.27 14.30
C SER A 179 4.74 -9.97 14.70
N SER A 180 3.47 -10.06 15.13
CA SER A 180 2.60 -8.93 15.47
C SER A 180 2.32 -8.76 16.96
N ASP A 181 2.33 -9.85 17.73
CA ASP A 181 1.98 -9.81 19.16
C ASP A 181 3.18 -9.39 20.02
N ALA A 182 3.34 -8.06 20.17
CA ALA A 182 4.45 -7.47 20.92
C ALA A 182 4.59 -7.95 22.37
N PHE A 183 3.49 -8.43 22.99
CA PHE A 183 3.53 -8.98 24.35
C PHE A 183 4.36 -10.26 24.45
N ILE A 184 4.49 -11.00 23.34
CA ILE A 184 5.16 -12.32 23.30
C ILE A 184 6.50 -12.27 22.57
N PHE A 185 6.95 -11.08 22.17
CA PHE A 185 8.28 -10.86 21.61
C PHE A 185 9.37 -11.31 22.59
N ARG A 186 10.56 -11.56 22.04
CA ARG A 186 11.72 -11.95 22.85
C ARG A 186 12.11 -10.79 23.77
N PRO A 187 12.52 -11.05 25.02
CA PRO A 187 12.94 -10.01 25.98
C PRO A 187 13.97 -9.02 25.41
N GLN A 188 14.85 -9.49 24.53
CA GLN A 188 15.87 -8.70 23.83
C GLN A 188 15.29 -7.52 23.05
N TYR A 189 14.10 -7.67 22.46
CA TYR A 189 13.40 -6.56 21.81
C TYR A 189 13.19 -5.42 22.81
N TRP A 190 12.61 -5.73 23.96
CA TRP A 190 12.33 -4.76 25.01
C TRP A 190 13.59 -4.22 25.69
N GLN A 191 14.65 -5.02 25.79
CA GLN A 191 15.97 -4.56 26.25
C GLN A 191 16.49 -3.44 25.36
N LEU A 192 16.42 -3.63 24.05
CA LEU A 192 16.85 -2.64 23.05
C LEU A 192 15.93 -1.41 23.05
N ARG A 193 14.61 -1.61 22.92
CA ARG A 193 13.62 -0.51 22.87
C ARG A 193 13.69 0.43 24.06
N THR A 194 13.98 -0.11 25.26
CA THR A 194 13.86 0.64 26.53
C THR A 194 15.19 0.87 27.23
N ARG A 195 16.31 0.49 26.60
CA ARG A 195 17.65 0.46 27.21
C ARG A 195 17.62 -0.22 28.58
N ASN A 196 17.23 -1.50 28.59
CA ASN A 196 17.04 -2.31 29.80
C ASN A 196 16.02 -1.70 30.81
N GLY A 197 14.95 -1.06 30.31
CA GLY A 197 13.89 -0.45 31.13
C GLY A 197 14.27 0.87 31.81
N SER A 198 15.43 1.44 31.45
CA SER A 198 15.89 2.74 31.98
C SER A 198 15.19 3.92 31.33
N VAL A 199 14.84 3.84 30.05
CA VAL A 199 14.03 4.85 29.35
C VAL A 199 12.56 4.54 29.55
N ARG A 200 11.83 5.52 30.10
CA ARG A 200 10.40 5.39 30.44
C ARG A 200 9.53 6.55 29.94
N ALA A 201 10.16 7.61 29.43
CA ALA A 201 9.42 8.72 28.86
C ALA A 201 8.76 8.27 27.56
N ALA A 202 7.50 8.63 27.34
CA ALA A 202 6.81 8.36 26.08
C ALA A 202 7.19 9.42 25.03
N CYS A 203 7.46 9.01 23.80
CA CYS A 203 7.64 9.97 22.70
C CYS A 203 6.29 10.59 22.34
N ARG A 204 6.22 11.93 22.29
CA ARG A 204 5.02 12.69 21.90
C ARG A 204 5.16 13.36 20.53
N GLU A 205 6.37 13.39 19.99
CA GLU A 205 6.76 13.99 18.72
C GLU A 205 7.90 13.17 18.11
N LEU A 206 8.18 13.36 16.83
CA LEU A 206 9.28 12.68 16.13
C LEU A 206 10.61 13.12 16.72
N THR A 207 11.35 12.17 17.26
CA THR A 207 12.69 12.41 17.77
C THR A 207 13.73 12.22 16.67
N THR A 208 14.89 12.86 16.84
CA THR A 208 15.98 12.75 15.87
C THR A 208 16.84 11.51 16.05
N ASP A 209 16.94 10.97 17.28
CA ASP A 209 17.91 9.94 17.64
C ASP A 209 17.35 8.66 18.26
N GLY A 210 16.04 8.64 18.63
CA GLY A 210 15.37 7.49 19.23
C GLY A 210 15.91 7.05 20.60
N ASN A 211 16.70 7.88 21.30
CA ASN A 211 17.41 7.44 22.52
C ASN A 211 16.75 7.88 23.84
N THR A 212 15.92 8.92 23.81
CA THR A 212 15.49 9.65 25.02
C THR A 212 14.07 9.30 25.49
N CYS A 213 13.28 8.67 24.64
CA CYS A 213 11.91 8.24 24.92
C CYS A 213 11.63 6.92 24.20
N VAL A 214 10.52 6.26 24.56
CA VAL A 214 10.01 5.07 23.89
C VAL A 214 8.62 5.38 23.36
N GLY A 215 8.41 5.23 22.06
CA GLY A 215 7.16 5.58 21.40
C GLY A 215 6.81 4.68 20.22
N PRO A 216 5.68 4.96 19.54
CA PRO A 216 5.42 4.38 18.23
C PRO A 216 6.56 4.67 17.26
N ARG A 217 6.84 3.78 16.30
CA ARG A 217 7.99 3.93 15.38
C ARG A 217 7.89 5.13 14.44
N TYR A 218 6.71 5.71 14.29
CA TYR A 218 6.53 6.98 13.59
C TYR A 218 6.96 8.21 14.41
N PHE A 219 7.25 8.06 15.71
CA PHE A 219 7.88 9.09 16.56
C PHE A 219 9.28 8.68 17.07
N ASP A 220 9.52 7.39 17.14
CA ASP A 220 10.70 6.77 17.76
C ASP A 220 11.50 5.96 16.71
N PRO A 221 12.39 6.64 15.96
CA PRO A 221 13.15 6.01 14.89
C PRO A 221 14.14 4.96 15.42
N VAL A 222 14.46 3.96 14.59
CA VAL A 222 15.39 2.88 14.98
C VAL A 222 16.80 3.41 15.18
N THR A 223 17.36 3.22 16.38
CA THR A 223 18.70 3.69 16.72
C THR A 223 19.79 2.83 16.08
N ALA A 224 21.03 3.36 16.01
CA ALA A 224 22.17 2.56 15.54
C ALA A 224 22.42 1.33 16.43
N GLU A 225 22.28 1.45 17.76
CA GLU A 225 22.44 0.34 18.69
C GLU A 225 21.36 -0.73 18.49
N GLU A 226 20.10 -0.33 18.28
CA GLU A 226 19.00 -1.24 17.96
C GLU A 226 19.29 -2.02 16.66
N ARG A 227 19.77 -1.33 15.62
CA ARG A 227 20.08 -1.93 14.31
C ARG A 227 21.26 -2.90 14.37
N GLU A 228 22.35 -2.51 15.02
CA GLU A 228 23.54 -3.36 15.22
C GLU A 228 23.21 -4.62 16.03
N ASN A 229 22.21 -4.55 16.91
CA ASN A 229 21.72 -5.68 17.70
C ASN A 229 20.54 -6.44 17.05
N LEU A 230 20.27 -6.21 15.76
CA LEU A 230 19.26 -6.92 14.97
C LEU A 230 17.84 -6.83 15.57
N ILE A 231 17.37 -5.62 15.93
CA ILE A 231 16.11 -5.46 16.67
C ILE A 231 14.91 -6.26 16.12
N TRP A 232 14.71 -6.30 14.81
CA TRP A 232 13.61 -7.00 14.15
C TRP A 232 13.68 -8.53 14.26
N MET A 233 14.89 -9.08 14.49
CA MET A 233 15.07 -10.51 14.78
C MET A 233 14.29 -10.91 16.04
N TRP A 234 14.14 -10.00 17.00
CA TRP A 234 13.54 -10.28 18.30
C TRP A 234 12.02 -10.16 18.33
N GLU A 235 11.39 -9.69 17.25
CA GLU A 235 9.93 -9.65 17.04
C GLU A 235 9.35 -11.04 16.71
N HIS A 236 9.68 -12.02 17.55
CA HIS A 236 9.41 -13.44 17.29
C HIS A 236 8.72 -14.11 18.48
N GLY A 237 7.47 -14.54 18.29
CA GLY A 237 6.68 -15.27 19.29
C GLY A 237 6.59 -16.80 19.11
N SER A 238 6.72 -17.30 17.88
CA SER A 238 6.48 -18.72 17.51
C SER A 238 7.29 -19.12 16.28
N ILE A 239 7.83 -20.34 16.30
CA ILE A 239 8.46 -20.93 15.11
C ILE A 239 7.44 -21.34 14.04
N MET A 240 6.15 -21.39 14.39
CA MET A 240 5.07 -21.71 13.48
C MET A 240 4.61 -20.49 12.65
N ASP A 241 5.27 -19.35 12.80
CA ASP A 241 5.03 -18.15 12.01
C ASP A 241 5.76 -18.20 10.67
N TYR A 242 5.27 -17.45 9.70
CA TYR A 242 6.00 -17.12 8.47
C TYR A 242 6.47 -15.69 8.59
N ALA A 243 7.55 -15.47 9.34
CA ALA A 243 8.06 -14.13 9.56
C ALA A 243 8.44 -13.46 8.24
N GLY A 244 8.21 -12.14 8.15
CA GLY A 244 8.75 -11.33 7.07
C GLY A 244 10.25 -11.16 7.20
N GLU A 245 10.76 -11.11 8.43
CA GLU A 245 12.16 -10.88 8.76
C GLU A 245 12.98 -12.18 8.82
N ALA A 246 13.85 -12.40 7.84
CA ALA A 246 14.62 -13.65 7.67
C ALA A 246 15.61 -13.94 8.81
N SER A 247 16.02 -12.95 9.61
CA SER A 247 16.85 -13.21 10.79
C SER A 247 16.10 -13.92 11.91
N GLN A 248 14.75 -13.89 11.94
CA GLN A 248 13.96 -14.58 12.96
C GLN A 248 14.14 -16.10 12.92
N ASP A 249 14.37 -16.65 11.73
CA ASP A 249 14.71 -18.06 11.51
C ASP A 249 16.00 -18.50 12.22
N LEU A 250 16.80 -17.57 12.74
CA LEU A 250 18.01 -17.87 13.49
C LEU A 250 17.74 -18.13 14.99
N LEU A 251 16.52 -17.85 15.48
CA LEU A 251 16.14 -17.96 16.90
C LEU A 251 15.60 -19.34 17.30
N GLY A 252 14.82 -19.99 16.43
CA GLY A 252 14.10 -21.22 16.73
C GLY A 252 12.90 -21.05 17.66
N ILE A 253 12.58 -22.08 18.46
CA ILE A 253 11.31 -22.25 19.19
C ILE A 253 10.97 -21.06 20.12
N GLY A 254 9.76 -20.51 20.01
CA GLY A 254 9.22 -19.38 20.75
C GLY A 254 8.36 -19.74 21.97
N ILE A 255 7.91 -18.73 22.72
CA ILE A 255 7.14 -18.93 23.96
C ILE A 255 5.76 -19.54 23.70
N TYR A 256 5.12 -19.18 22.58
CA TYR A 256 3.84 -19.75 22.17
C TYR A 256 3.96 -21.26 21.95
N ASP A 257 5.03 -21.72 21.29
CA ASP A 257 5.20 -23.13 20.94
C ASP A 257 5.28 -24.01 22.20
N PHE A 258 6.00 -23.54 23.21
CA PHE A 258 6.05 -24.19 24.51
C PHE A 258 4.69 -24.17 25.23
N ALA A 259 3.95 -23.06 25.15
CA ALA A 259 2.64 -22.94 25.76
C ALA A 259 1.62 -23.88 25.11
N ALA A 260 1.59 -23.91 23.77
CA ALA A 260 0.72 -24.77 22.98
C ALA A 260 1.02 -26.25 23.23
N ALA A 261 2.29 -26.66 23.20
CA ALA A 261 2.68 -28.04 23.47
C ALA A 261 2.29 -28.49 24.90
N ARG A 262 2.49 -27.64 25.91
CA ARG A 262 2.06 -27.91 27.29
C ARG A 262 0.55 -28.05 27.43
N MET A 263 -0.20 -27.25 26.68
CA MET A 263 -1.66 -27.32 26.67
C MET A 263 -2.15 -28.59 25.98
N LEU A 264 -1.62 -28.92 24.79
CA LEU A 264 -2.04 -30.08 23.99
C LEU A 264 -1.71 -31.42 24.65
N TYR A 265 -0.53 -31.56 25.27
CA TYR A 265 -0.06 -32.84 25.81
C TYR A 265 -0.11 -32.95 27.33
N GLY A 266 -0.10 -31.83 28.05
CA GLY A 266 -0.13 -31.80 29.51
C GLY A 266 -1.45 -31.35 30.10
N GLU A 267 -2.40 -30.85 29.29
CA GLU A 267 -3.58 -30.12 29.74
C GLU A 267 -3.23 -28.96 30.69
N THR A 268 -2.02 -28.39 30.55
CA THR A 268 -1.49 -27.34 31.42
C THR A 268 -1.35 -26.02 30.67
N VAL A 269 -1.63 -24.92 31.37
CA VAL A 269 -1.52 -23.56 30.83
C VAL A 269 -0.73 -22.67 31.79
N ALA A 270 -0.04 -21.69 31.22
CA ALA A 270 0.70 -20.69 31.99
C ALA A 270 -0.26 -19.66 32.58
N VAL A 271 -0.11 -19.33 33.86
CA VAL A 271 -0.81 -18.24 34.56
C VAL A 271 0.20 -17.23 35.11
N ALA A 272 -0.16 -15.96 35.11
CA ALA A 272 0.69 -14.90 35.63
C ALA A 272 0.96 -15.12 37.14
N ARG A 273 2.24 -15.08 37.52
CA ARG A 273 2.65 -15.21 38.93
C ARG A 273 2.58 -13.88 39.69
N ASP A 274 2.77 -12.77 38.97
CA ASP A 274 2.72 -11.42 39.52
C ASP A 274 1.27 -11.03 39.91
N GLU A 275 1.07 -10.74 41.19
CA GLU A 275 -0.24 -10.37 41.77
C GLU A 275 -0.83 -9.10 41.16
N THR A 276 -0.01 -8.23 40.54
CA THR A 276 -0.52 -7.05 39.83
C THR A 276 -1.37 -7.42 38.62
N PHE A 277 -1.25 -8.64 38.09
CA PHE A 277 -2.07 -9.21 37.02
C PHE A 277 -3.22 -10.09 37.51
N ALA A 278 -3.47 -10.16 38.82
CA ALA A 278 -4.57 -10.94 39.36
C ALA A 278 -5.94 -10.43 38.88
N ALA A 279 -6.95 -11.30 38.92
CA ALA A 279 -8.31 -10.95 38.58
C ALA A 279 -8.83 -9.78 39.43
N GLY A 280 -9.50 -8.81 38.78
CA GLY A 280 -10.01 -7.60 39.43
C GLY A 280 -8.99 -6.46 39.55
N THR A 281 -7.74 -6.63 39.11
CA THR A 281 -6.79 -5.51 38.97
C THR A 281 -6.87 -4.87 37.58
N PRO A 282 -6.43 -3.60 37.41
CA PRO A 282 -6.39 -2.96 36.10
C PRO A 282 -5.55 -3.70 35.04
N ARG A 283 -4.39 -4.28 35.43
CA ARG A 283 -3.59 -5.08 34.48
C ARG A 283 -4.23 -6.44 34.20
N GLY A 284 -4.92 -7.03 35.18
CA GLY A 284 -5.68 -8.25 34.99
C GLY A 284 -6.82 -8.08 34.00
N GLN A 285 -7.55 -6.95 34.06
CA GLN A 285 -8.54 -6.55 33.06
C GLN A 285 -7.91 -6.44 31.65
N GLY A 286 -6.69 -5.91 31.55
CA GLY A 286 -5.92 -5.87 30.30
C GLY A 286 -5.59 -7.24 29.72
N LEU A 287 -5.10 -8.17 30.54
CA LEU A 287 -4.85 -9.56 30.09
C LEU A 287 -6.13 -10.24 29.62
N LEU A 288 -7.25 -10.01 30.31
CA LEU A 288 -8.53 -10.59 29.94
C LEU A 288 -9.08 -10.05 28.63
N ALA A 289 -8.88 -8.76 28.31
CA ALA A 289 -9.32 -8.20 27.04
C ALA A 289 -8.53 -8.73 25.83
N LYS A 290 -7.23 -9.03 26.01
CA LYS A 290 -6.42 -9.68 24.96
C LYS A 290 -6.71 -11.18 24.81
N MET A 291 -7.34 -11.81 25.81
CA MET A 291 -7.48 -13.27 25.90
C MET A 291 -8.16 -13.89 24.67
N ASP A 292 -7.52 -14.93 24.12
CA ASP A 292 -7.99 -15.68 22.94
C ASP A 292 -8.32 -14.80 21.72
N ASN A 293 -7.65 -13.65 21.58
CA ASN A 293 -7.83 -12.70 20.49
C ASN A 293 -6.50 -12.38 19.78
N PHE A 294 -6.62 -11.96 18.53
CA PHE A 294 -5.54 -11.40 17.69
C PHE A 294 -5.89 -9.98 17.20
N GLY A 295 -6.90 -9.33 17.79
CA GLY A 295 -7.26 -7.94 17.51
C GLY A 295 -8.11 -7.71 16.25
N GLY A 296 -8.44 -8.77 15.52
CA GLY A 296 -9.33 -8.69 14.36
C GLY A 296 -8.80 -7.79 13.25
N ILE A 297 -9.70 -7.07 12.58
CA ILE A 297 -9.36 -6.20 11.44
C ILE A 297 -8.69 -4.89 11.84
N LEU A 298 -8.60 -4.59 13.15
CA LEU A 298 -7.94 -3.38 13.68
C LEU A 298 -6.55 -3.66 14.27
N GLY A 299 -6.24 -4.92 14.57
CA GLY A 299 -5.01 -5.33 15.22
C GLY A 299 -5.11 -5.31 16.74
N ILE A 300 -4.07 -5.82 17.41
CA ILE A 300 -4.07 -5.99 18.87
C ILE A 300 -4.06 -4.62 19.57
N THR A 301 -5.05 -4.39 20.43
CA THR A 301 -5.09 -3.23 21.33
C THR A 301 -4.72 -3.67 22.75
N PHE A 302 -3.89 -2.87 23.42
CA PHE A 302 -3.50 -3.10 24.81
C PHE A 302 -4.17 -2.08 25.72
N GLN A 303 -4.48 -2.48 26.95
CA GLN A 303 -5.16 -1.62 27.92
C GLN A 303 -4.71 -1.89 29.35
N THR A 304 -4.81 -0.88 30.21
CA THR A 304 -4.70 -1.03 31.67
C THR A 304 -5.93 -0.38 32.28
N GLY A 305 -6.79 -1.19 32.90
CA GLY A 305 -8.15 -0.75 33.22
C GLY A 305 -8.95 -0.51 31.95
N ASP A 306 -9.66 0.63 31.90
CA ASP A 306 -10.46 1.07 30.76
C ASP A 306 -9.68 1.98 29.78
N SER A 307 -8.37 2.13 29.98
CA SER A 307 -7.51 3.01 29.19
C SER A 307 -6.65 2.21 28.21
N ASP A 308 -6.91 2.40 26.92
CA ASP A 308 -6.05 1.93 25.84
C ASP A 308 -4.66 2.57 25.92
N PHE A 309 -3.63 1.82 25.53
CA PHE A 309 -2.28 2.35 25.35
C PHE A 309 -1.58 1.70 24.16
N HIS A 310 -0.66 2.44 23.55
CA HIS A 310 0.14 1.96 22.42
C HIS A 310 1.14 0.87 22.86
N TYR A 311 1.37 -0.15 22.02
CA TYR A 311 2.19 -1.32 22.40
C TYR A 311 3.59 -0.92 22.91
N SER A 312 4.17 0.18 22.41
CA SER A 312 5.48 0.69 22.84
C SER A 312 5.57 0.98 24.35
N GLN A 313 4.43 1.16 25.01
CA GLN A 313 4.34 1.38 26.45
C GLN A 313 4.26 0.08 27.27
N LEU A 314 4.25 -1.11 26.65
CA LEU A 314 4.12 -2.41 27.34
C LEU A 314 5.13 -2.58 28.46
N GLN A 315 6.38 -2.16 28.27
CA GLN A 315 7.37 -2.24 29.35
C GLN A 315 7.01 -1.35 30.54
N GLN A 316 6.55 -0.13 30.29
CA GLN A 316 6.14 0.79 31.35
C GLN A 316 4.86 0.31 32.05
N GLN A 317 3.89 -0.16 31.28
CA GLN A 317 2.56 -0.51 31.76
C GLN A 317 2.55 -1.88 32.42
N TRP A 318 3.22 -2.87 31.85
CA TRP A 318 3.10 -4.30 32.18
C TRP A 318 4.42 -4.96 32.61
N GLY A 319 5.59 -4.33 32.39
CA GLY A 319 6.88 -4.84 32.90
C GLY A 319 7.33 -6.16 32.25
N VAL A 320 7.34 -6.20 30.92
CA VAL A 320 7.72 -7.36 30.09
C VAL A 320 9.20 -7.77 30.18
N ILE A 321 10.05 -6.92 30.77
CA ILE A 321 11.41 -7.27 31.23
C ILE A 321 11.68 -6.74 32.64
N GLN A 322 12.48 -7.49 33.41
CA GLN A 322 12.82 -7.19 34.80
C GLN A 322 14.28 -7.58 35.11
N ASN A 323 14.83 -7.06 36.22
CA ASN A 323 16.12 -7.48 36.78
C ASN A 323 17.28 -7.58 35.77
N CYS A 324 17.37 -6.62 34.86
CA CYS A 324 18.39 -6.58 33.82
C CYS A 324 19.79 -6.52 34.44
N ARG A 325 20.69 -7.40 33.98
CA ARG A 325 22.05 -7.54 34.51
C ARG A 325 23.09 -7.65 33.39
N PRO A 326 24.30 -7.09 33.58
CA PRO A 326 25.39 -7.28 32.65
C PRO A 326 25.87 -8.73 32.64
N VAL A 327 26.30 -9.19 31.47
CA VAL A 327 26.97 -10.46 31.24
C VAL A 327 28.46 -10.16 31.08
N THR A 328 29.20 -10.24 32.19
CA THR A 328 30.61 -9.84 32.24
C THR A 328 31.54 -10.70 31.40
N ASP A 329 31.20 -11.99 31.25
CA ASP A 329 31.93 -12.94 30.40
C ASP A 329 30.91 -13.78 29.60
N PRO A 330 30.57 -13.35 28.37
CA PRO A 330 29.64 -14.09 27.51
C PRO A 330 30.14 -15.50 27.14
N ASP A 331 31.46 -15.74 27.09
CA ASP A 331 32.02 -17.04 26.68
C ASP A 331 31.66 -18.18 27.63
N LEU A 332 31.25 -17.86 28.87
CA LEU A 332 30.69 -18.82 29.82
C LEU A 332 29.40 -19.50 29.32
N PHE A 333 28.70 -18.88 28.36
CA PHE A 333 27.48 -19.40 27.75
C PHE A 333 27.73 -20.14 26.44
N ARG A 334 28.97 -20.17 25.95
CA ARG A 334 29.33 -20.93 24.75
C ARG A 334 29.09 -22.43 25.01
N PRO A 335 28.28 -23.11 24.18
CA PRO A 335 28.06 -24.55 24.34
C PRO A 335 29.38 -25.32 24.27
N ALA A 336 29.56 -26.32 25.14
CA ALA A 336 30.76 -27.16 25.12
C ALA A 336 30.96 -27.91 23.79
N ALA A 337 29.88 -28.11 23.02
CA ALA A 337 29.88 -28.75 21.71
C ALA A 337 30.02 -27.76 20.53
N TRP A 338 30.36 -26.47 20.78
CA TRP A 338 30.50 -25.47 19.72
C TRP A 338 31.61 -25.86 18.72
N ASN A 339 31.28 -25.89 17.42
CA ASN A 339 32.22 -26.27 16.37
C ASN A 339 32.65 -25.05 15.56
N GLU A 340 33.75 -24.41 15.94
CA GLU A 340 34.23 -23.20 15.25
C GLU A 340 34.60 -23.43 13.77
N ALA A 341 35.00 -24.64 13.39
CA ALA A 341 35.32 -24.94 12.00
C ALA A 341 34.06 -24.89 11.13
N ALA A 342 32.93 -25.37 11.66
CA ALA A 342 31.64 -25.34 10.97
C ALA A 342 30.94 -23.98 11.14
N ASP A 343 30.82 -23.49 12.37
CA ASP A 343 29.93 -22.39 12.77
C ASP A 343 30.64 -21.03 12.92
N GLY A 344 31.96 -20.99 12.71
CA GLY A 344 32.79 -19.83 12.99
C GLY A 344 32.99 -19.58 14.50
N PRO A 345 33.76 -18.55 14.87
CA PRO A 345 33.90 -18.11 16.26
C PRO A 345 32.53 -17.86 16.89
N TRP A 346 32.33 -18.29 18.13
CA TRP A 346 31.07 -18.06 18.85
C TRP A 346 30.81 -16.55 19.03
N HIS A 347 29.62 -16.09 18.70
CA HIS A 347 29.25 -14.68 18.76
C HIS A 347 28.16 -14.43 19.82
N PRO A 348 28.36 -13.53 20.81
CA PRO A 348 27.40 -13.30 21.90
C PRO A 348 25.98 -12.95 21.46
N LEU A 349 25.83 -12.12 20.43
CA LEU A 349 24.54 -11.74 19.86
C LEU A 349 23.85 -12.88 19.09
N LEU A 350 24.48 -13.38 18.03
CA LEU A 350 23.86 -14.34 17.11
C LEU A 350 23.75 -15.75 17.69
N ASP A 351 24.74 -16.18 18.46
CA ASP A 351 24.81 -17.55 18.99
C ASP A 351 24.43 -17.60 20.48
N GLY A 352 24.79 -16.58 21.26
CA GLY A 352 24.45 -16.45 22.68
C GLY A 352 23.10 -15.80 22.95
N GLN A 353 22.50 -15.13 21.97
CA GLN A 353 21.27 -14.36 22.08
C GLN A 353 21.31 -13.26 23.15
N PHE A 354 22.48 -12.64 23.36
CA PHE A 354 22.64 -11.46 24.23
C PHE A 354 22.63 -10.18 23.41
N VAL A 355 21.94 -9.14 23.90
CA VAL A 355 22.01 -7.81 23.29
C VAL A 355 22.96 -6.90 24.05
N ARG A 356 23.63 -6.01 23.30
CA ARG A 356 24.54 -4.99 23.81
C ARG A 356 23.76 -3.69 24.04
N ILE A 357 23.77 -3.22 25.29
CA ILE A 357 23.15 -1.97 25.72
C ILE A 357 24.24 -1.10 26.36
N ASP A 358 24.43 0.11 25.85
CA ASP A 358 25.49 1.04 26.27
C ASP A 358 26.88 0.38 26.26
N GLY A 359 27.13 -0.43 25.23
CA GLY A 359 28.39 -1.15 25.05
C GLY A 359 28.57 -2.41 25.91
N GLN A 360 27.59 -2.77 26.76
CA GLN A 360 27.66 -3.95 27.63
C GLN A 360 26.68 -5.03 27.19
N TRP A 361 27.12 -6.29 27.15
CA TRP A 361 26.22 -7.43 26.97
C TRP A 361 25.30 -7.55 28.18
N THR A 362 24.00 -7.69 27.95
CA THR A 362 23.01 -7.73 29.04
C THR A 362 21.95 -8.79 28.82
N ARG A 363 21.38 -9.27 29.92
CA ARG A 363 20.21 -10.15 29.93
C ARG A 363 19.21 -9.67 30.97
N CYS A 364 17.93 -9.83 30.68
CA CYS A 364 16.85 -9.55 31.63
C CYS A 364 16.03 -10.81 31.91
N ASP A 365 15.34 -10.79 33.05
CA ASP A 365 14.34 -11.79 33.37
C ASP A 365 13.01 -11.38 32.70
N GLN A 366 12.26 -12.36 32.18
CA GLN A 366 10.90 -12.17 31.69
C GLN A 366 9.89 -12.37 32.83
N PRO A 367 8.63 -11.89 32.70
CA PRO A 367 7.58 -12.15 33.69
C PRO A 367 7.47 -13.63 34.03
N GLU A 368 7.51 -13.94 35.32
CA GLU A 368 7.39 -15.31 35.78
C GLU A 368 5.95 -15.82 35.63
N VAL A 369 5.85 -17.09 35.23
CA VAL A 369 4.57 -17.78 35.09
C VAL A 369 4.57 -19.03 35.95
N ASP A 370 3.40 -19.37 36.48
CA ASP A 370 3.11 -20.68 37.07
C ASP A 370 2.29 -21.51 36.09
N TYR A 371 2.14 -22.81 36.37
CA TYR A 371 1.37 -23.73 35.52
C TYR A 371 0.21 -24.34 36.30
N VAL A 372 -0.96 -24.32 35.69
CA VAL A 372 -2.18 -24.94 36.22
C VAL A 372 -2.86 -25.76 35.15
N ARG A 373 -3.74 -26.69 35.53
CA ARG A 373 -4.52 -27.47 34.56
C ARG A 373 -5.63 -26.61 33.97
N TRP A 374 -5.92 -26.78 32.69
CA TRP A 374 -7.01 -26.07 31.99
C TRP A 374 -8.35 -26.19 32.70
N GLN A 375 -8.69 -27.41 33.15
CA GLN A 375 -9.93 -27.71 33.86
C GLN A 375 -10.06 -27.05 35.24
N ASP A 376 -8.97 -26.55 35.82
CA ASP A 376 -8.98 -25.82 37.09
C ASP A 376 -9.25 -24.32 36.91
N LEU A 377 -9.40 -23.85 35.66
CA LEU A 377 -9.77 -22.49 35.34
C LEU A 377 -11.29 -22.29 35.30
N ARG A 378 -11.74 -21.11 35.73
CA ARG A 378 -13.09 -20.61 35.55
C ARG A 378 -13.12 -19.45 34.55
N ARG A 379 -14.32 -19.13 34.07
CA ARG A 379 -14.57 -17.88 33.33
C ARG A 379 -14.49 -16.67 34.27
N PRO A 380 -14.13 -15.49 33.75
CA PRO A 380 -14.23 -14.24 34.49
C PRO A 380 -15.70 -13.86 34.72
N THR A 381 -15.92 -13.06 35.76
CA THR A 381 -17.20 -12.42 36.08
C THR A 381 -17.23 -10.99 35.53
N ASP A 382 -18.41 -10.39 35.42
CA ASP A 382 -18.59 -9.06 34.81
C ASP A 382 -17.77 -7.94 35.49
N GLY A 383 -17.43 -8.09 36.78
CA GLY A 383 -16.59 -7.13 37.51
C GLY A 383 -15.08 -7.32 37.33
N GLU A 384 -14.66 -8.41 36.69
CA GLU A 384 -13.25 -8.75 36.48
C GLU A 384 -12.74 -8.37 35.08
N THR A 385 -13.64 -7.98 34.17
CA THR A 385 -13.32 -7.59 32.79
C THR A 385 -13.58 -6.10 32.58
N ALA A 386 -12.90 -5.48 31.61
CA ALA A 386 -13.18 -4.10 31.20
C ALA A 386 -14.36 -4.01 30.21
N GLY A 387 -15.32 -4.94 30.29
CA GLY A 387 -16.44 -5.06 29.34
C GLY A 387 -16.59 -6.46 28.73
N TYR A 388 -16.95 -6.52 27.45
CA TYR A 388 -17.23 -7.77 26.75
C TYR A 388 -16.03 -8.73 26.75
N TYR A 389 -16.28 -10.00 27.08
CA TYR A 389 -15.27 -11.05 27.15
C TYR A 389 -15.60 -12.21 26.19
N ARG A 390 -14.69 -12.46 25.26
CA ARG A 390 -14.84 -13.51 24.22
C ARG A 390 -14.09 -14.80 24.54
N GLY A 391 -13.18 -14.78 25.51
CA GLY A 391 -12.28 -15.90 25.81
C GLY A 391 -12.91 -17.10 26.52
N GLY A 392 -12.11 -18.15 26.65
CA GLY A 392 -12.44 -19.36 27.41
C GLY A 392 -12.26 -19.21 28.93
N PRO A 393 -12.21 -20.31 29.68
CA PRO A 393 -11.74 -20.29 31.08
C PRO A 393 -10.34 -19.68 31.18
N SER A 394 -10.13 -18.77 32.13
CA SER A 394 -8.92 -17.94 32.20
C SER A 394 -8.42 -17.64 33.60
N ILE A 395 -9.22 -17.84 34.66
CA ILE A 395 -8.84 -17.51 36.04
C ILE A 395 -8.74 -18.78 36.87
N ASP A 396 -7.63 -18.99 37.58
CA ASP A 396 -7.45 -20.14 38.45
C ASP A 396 -8.08 -19.94 39.85
N ARG A 397 -7.94 -20.94 40.73
CA ARG A 397 -8.48 -20.89 42.10
C ARG A 397 -7.82 -19.84 42.99
N GLN A 398 -6.62 -19.38 42.64
CA GLN A 398 -5.87 -18.35 43.35
C GLN A 398 -6.13 -16.94 42.79
N GLY A 399 -6.98 -16.81 41.76
CA GLY A 399 -7.26 -15.54 41.10
C GLY A 399 -6.21 -15.12 40.06
N ARG A 400 -5.28 -16.02 39.69
CA ARG A 400 -4.26 -15.76 38.67
C ARG A 400 -4.85 -15.98 37.28
N ILE A 401 -4.45 -15.12 36.34
CA ILE A 401 -4.98 -15.11 34.98
C ILE A 401 -4.03 -15.87 34.04
N ARG A 402 -4.59 -16.69 33.15
CA ARG A 402 -3.85 -17.37 32.08
C ARG A 402 -3.15 -16.36 31.17
N MET A 403 -1.96 -16.67 30.69
CA MET A 403 -1.24 -15.82 29.75
C MET A 403 -1.94 -15.81 28.37
N PRO A 404 -2.28 -14.63 27.82
CA PRO A 404 -3.04 -14.50 26.57
C PRO A 404 -2.10 -14.52 25.34
N TYR A 405 -1.54 -15.68 25.02
CA TYR A 405 -0.73 -15.83 23.80
C TYR A 405 -1.61 -15.76 22.55
N GLY A 406 -1.31 -14.85 21.61
CA GLY A 406 -2.06 -14.69 20.36
C GLY A 406 -1.97 -15.92 19.46
N PHE A 407 -3.08 -16.25 18.78
CA PHE A 407 -3.14 -17.37 17.83
C PHE A 407 -4.09 -17.09 16.67
N ALA A 408 -3.58 -17.21 15.45
CA ALA A 408 -4.37 -17.28 14.23
C ALA A 408 -3.62 -18.04 13.15
N THR A 409 -4.36 -18.76 12.31
CA THR A 409 -3.86 -19.77 11.37
C THR A 409 -4.46 -19.55 9.98
N ASP A 410 -4.21 -20.46 9.03
CA ASP A 410 -4.42 -20.33 7.58
C ASP A 410 -5.75 -19.68 7.16
N ARG A 411 -6.87 -20.04 7.82
CA ARG A 411 -8.21 -19.52 7.50
C ARG A 411 -8.43 -18.02 7.76
N TRP A 412 -7.50 -17.38 8.46
CA TRP A 412 -7.55 -15.96 8.86
C TRP A 412 -6.49 -15.12 8.16
N ALA A 413 -5.52 -15.78 7.52
CA ALA A 413 -4.31 -15.14 7.04
C ALA A 413 -4.54 -14.36 5.75
N ASP A 414 -3.91 -13.19 5.64
CA ASP A 414 -3.91 -12.38 4.41
C ASP A 414 -5.33 -11.99 3.95
N LEU A 415 -6.16 -11.52 4.87
CA LEU A 415 -7.56 -11.12 4.64
C LEU A 415 -7.94 -9.74 5.19
N GLY A 416 -6.98 -8.99 5.74
CA GLY A 416 -7.25 -7.72 6.44
C GLY A 416 -7.33 -7.84 7.96
N ASN A 417 -7.17 -9.04 8.53
CA ASN A 417 -6.89 -9.16 9.97
C ASN A 417 -5.47 -8.65 10.22
N LEU A 418 -5.33 -7.47 10.79
CA LEU A 418 -4.07 -6.72 10.77
C LEU A 418 -2.90 -7.47 11.43
N SER A 419 -3.15 -8.29 12.46
CA SER A 419 -2.12 -9.09 13.13
C SER A 419 -1.99 -10.52 12.60
N VAL A 420 -2.50 -10.82 11.40
CA VAL A 420 -2.52 -12.18 10.82
C VAL A 420 -2.09 -12.12 9.35
N TYR A 421 -0.87 -11.66 9.12
CA TYR A 421 -0.25 -11.69 7.81
C TYR A 421 0.85 -12.73 7.75
N ARG A 422 1.02 -13.31 6.55
CA ARG A 422 2.23 -14.07 6.25
C ARG A 422 3.31 -13.10 5.80
N HIS A 423 4.55 -13.37 6.18
CA HIS A 423 5.72 -12.61 5.76
C HIS A 423 5.64 -11.11 6.11
N ASP A 424 5.13 -10.79 7.29
CA ASP A 424 5.12 -9.44 7.86
C ASP A 424 6.07 -9.34 9.06
N ASN A 425 6.27 -8.12 9.52
CA ASN A 425 7.02 -7.80 10.73
C ASN A 425 6.52 -6.43 11.22
N GLY A 426 6.22 -6.32 12.51
CA GLY A 426 5.72 -5.08 13.11
C GLY A 426 4.59 -5.31 14.11
N ALA A 427 4.58 -4.53 15.18
CA ALA A 427 3.65 -4.69 16.30
C ALA A 427 2.35 -3.89 16.16
N ASP A 428 2.29 -2.97 15.20
CA ASP A 428 1.15 -2.09 14.96
C ASP A 428 0.87 -1.92 13.44
N PRO A 429 -0.27 -1.33 13.04
CA PRO A 429 -0.61 -1.14 11.64
C PRO A 429 0.42 -0.32 10.85
N TYR A 430 1.07 0.67 11.48
CA TYR A 430 2.10 1.50 10.84
C TYR A 430 3.35 0.67 10.51
N GLU A 431 3.87 -0.08 11.47
CA GLU A 431 5.07 -0.90 11.27
C GLU A 431 4.85 -1.97 10.22
N ILE A 432 3.71 -2.67 10.26
CA ILE A 432 3.35 -3.69 9.26
C ILE A 432 3.31 -3.09 7.85
N PHE A 433 2.66 -1.93 7.69
CA PHE A 433 2.54 -1.30 6.37
C PHE A 433 3.88 -0.74 5.90
N ASN A 434 4.62 -0.09 6.78
CA ASN A 434 5.96 0.40 6.49
C ASN A 434 6.89 -0.75 6.08
N PHE A 435 6.80 -1.90 6.77
CA PHE A 435 7.54 -3.11 6.43
C PHE A 435 7.19 -3.61 5.04
N LEU A 436 5.90 -3.82 4.74
CA LEU A 436 5.45 -4.32 3.43
C LEU A 436 5.83 -3.37 2.28
N MET A 437 5.63 -2.06 2.48
CA MET A 437 5.98 -1.05 1.48
C MET A 437 7.48 -0.97 1.27
N THR A 438 8.28 -0.85 2.33
CA THR A 438 9.75 -0.77 2.24
C THR A 438 10.34 -2.04 1.65
N SER A 439 9.79 -3.20 2.01
CA SER A 439 10.18 -4.51 1.49
C SER A 439 10.08 -4.57 -0.03
N GLN A 440 8.91 -4.22 -0.56
CA GLN A 440 8.66 -4.21 -2.01
C GLN A 440 9.70 -3.35 -2.76
N GLU A 441 10.03 -2.19 -2.20
CA GLU A 441 10.86 -1.18 -2.84
C GLU A 441 12.35 -1.52 -2.82
N VAL A 442 12.85 -2.02 -1.70
CA VAL A 442 14.25 -2.45 -1.57
C VAL A 442 14.53 -3.69 -2.43
N TRP A 443 13.54 -4.59 -2.57
CA TRP A 443 13.71 -5.84 -3.31
C TRP A 443 13.36 -5.76 -4.79
N GLN A 444 12.89 -4.61 -5.29
CA GLN A 444 12.58 -4.39 -6.69
C GLN A 444 13.68 -4.95 -7.62
N ILE A 445 14.94 -4.59 -7.38
CA ILE A 445 16.07 -5.02 -8.23
C ILE A 445 16.25 -6.55 -8.24
N PHE A 446 15.93 -7.23 -7.14
CA PHE A 446 16.07 -8.68 -7.02
C PHE A 446 14.88 -9.45 -7.59
N GLU A 447 13.69 -8.87 -7.54
CA GLU A 447 12.42 -9.53 -7.89
C GLU A 447 11.96 -9.21 -9.31
N THR A 448 12.08 -7.96 -9.73
CA THR A 448 11.57 -7.50 -11.03
C THR A 448 12.58 -7.65 -12.16
N TYR A 449 13.82 -8.02 -11.87
CA TYR A 449 14.85 -8.28 -12.89
C TYR A 449 15.23 -9.75 -12.92
N ARG A 450 15.44 -10.27 -14.13
CA ARG A 450 15.81 -11.67 -14.36
C ARG A 450 17.10 -12.03 -13.63
N ARG A 451 18.16 -11.21 -13.71
CA ARG A 451 19.45 -11.46 -13.03
C ARG A 451 19.96 -12.90 -13.18
N HIS A 452 19.91 -13.42 -14.42
CA HIS A 452 20.24 -14.81 -14.77
C HIS A 452 19.38 -15.91 -14.10
N LYS A 453 18.28 -15.57 -13.41
CA LYS A 453 17.29 -16.53 -12.93
C LYS A 453 16.63 -17.23 -14.12
N GLN A 454 16.85 -18.53 -14.23
CA GLN A 454 16.22 -19.37 -15.26
C GLN A 454 14.70 -19.43 -15.10
N THR A 455 14.21 -19.34 -13.86
CA THR A 455 12.78 -19.40 -13.49
C THR A 455 12.05 -18.06 -13.55
N PHE A 456 12.72 -16.99 -14.00
CA PHE A 456 12.10 -15.67 -14.10
C PHE A 456 10.93 -15.68 -15.09
N SER A 457 9.81 -15.15 -14.65
CA SER A 457 8.67 -14.81 -15.51
C SER A 457 8.06 -13.50 -15.04
N VAL A 458 7.53 -12.74 -16.00
CA VAL A 458 6.79 -11.50 -15.73
C VAL A 458 5.62 -11.78 -14.78
N ARG A 459 4.92 -12.90 -14.99
CA ARG A 459 3.83 -13.38 -14.15
C ARG A 459 4.22 -13.50 -12.68
N ASN A 460 5.34 -14.16 -12.38
CA ASN A 460 5.76 -14.37 -11.00
C ASN A 460 6.18 -13.05 -10.35
N ALA A 461 6.92 -12.20 -11.06
CA ALA A 461 7.35 -10.90 -10.55
C ALA A 461 6.17 -9.96 -10.25
N ALA A 462 5.22 -9.83 -11.20
CA ALA A 462 4.05 -8.96 -11.05
C ALA A 462 3.07 -9.46 -9.98
N ASN A 463 2.74 -10.76 -9.96
CA ASN A 463 1.83 -11.30 -8.94
C ASN A 463 2.47 -11.26 -7.55
N ARG A 464 3.80 -11.40 -7.42
CA ARG A 464 4.46 -11.24 -6.12
C ARG A 464 4.23 -9.84 -5.56
N ILE A 465 4.39 -8.79 -6.37
CA ILE A 465 4.11 -7.42 -5.93
C ILE A 465 2.65 -7.27 -5.48
N LEU A 466 1.73 -7.75 -6.32
CA LEU A 466 0.30 -7.60 -6.06
C LEU A 466 -0.17 -8.39 -4.83
N GLU A 467 0.12 -9.70 -4.77
CA GLU A 467 -0.44 -10.61 -3.76
C GLU A 467 0.34 -10.57 -2.45
N ARG A 468 1.68 -10.43 -2.49
CA ARG A 468 2.51 -10.48 -1.28
C ARG A 468 2.50 -9.17 -0.49
N TYR A 469 2.37 -8.03 -1.16
CA TYR A 469 2.46 -6.72 -0.52
C TYR A 469 1.16 -5.93 -0.68
N ASN A 470 0.81 -5.53 -1.91
CA ASN A 470 -0.26 -4.57 -2.16
C ASN A 470 -1.64 -5.03 -1.67
N ALA A 471 -1.99 -6.30 -1.90
CA ALA A 471 -3.27 -6.87 -1.49
C ALA A 471 -3.45 -6.89 0.05
N LYS A 472 -2.36 -7.12 0.80
CA LYS A 472 -2.36 -7.09 2.27
C LYS A 472 -2.52 -5.67 2.79
N ILE A 473 -1.76 -4.73 2.21
CA ILE A 473 -1.87 -3.29 2.52
C ILE A 473 -3.31 -2.81 2.26
N ARG A 474 -3.90 -3.18 1.11
CA ARG A 474 -5.30 -2.85 0.80
C ARG A 474 -6.25 -3.37 1.87
N ASP A 475 -6.21 -4.67 2.16
CA ASP A 475 -7.22 -5.28 3.02
C ASP A 475 -7.10 -4.81 4.47
N GLY A 476 -5.89 -4.52 4.94
CA GLY A 476 -5.68 -3.88 6.24
C GLY A 476 -6.22 -2.45 6.27
N ALA A 477 -6.01 -1.67 5.22
CA ALA A 477 -6.43 -0.26 5.17
C ALA A 477 -7.95 -0.13 5.07
N LYS A 478 -8.59 -0.96 4.22
CA LYS A 478 -10.05 -0.92 4.05
C LYS A 478 -10.83 -1.38 5.30
N GLY A 479 -10.19 -2.11 6.23
CA GLY A 479 -10.82 -2.53 7.48
C GLY A 479 -11.35 -1.38 8.33
N LEU A 480 -10.67 -0.22 8.32
CA LEU A 480 -11.11 0.98 9.05
C LEU A 480 -12.40 1.58 8.48
N THR A 481 -12.65 1.43 7.18
CA THR A 481 -13.89 1.89 6.53
C THR A 481 -15.12 1.20 7.12
N LEU A 482 -15.01 -0.06 7.55
CA LEU A 482 -16.10 -0.74 8.25
C LEU A 482 -16.46 0.00 9.55
N MET A 483 -15.44 0.43 10.29
CA MET A 483 -15.65 1.25 11.50
C MET A 483 -16.30 2.57 11.14
N LYS A 484 -15.81 3.26 10.10
CA LYS A 484 -16.40 4.51 9.58
C LYS A 484 -17.90 4.36 9.32
N ASN A 485 -18.30 3.30 8.62
CA ASN A 485 -19.71 3.02 8.30
C ASN A 485 -20.55 2.75 9.55
N VAL A 486 -20.05 1.98 10.52
CA VAL A 486 -20.75 1.73 11.79
C VAL A 486 -20.88 3.03 12.61
N TYR A 487 -19.83 3.85 12.65
CA TYR A 487 -19.85 5.12 13.37
C TYR A 487 -20.73 6.18 12.71
N LYS A 488 -21.06 6.04 11.42
CA LYS A 488 -22.05 6.87 10.73
C LYS A 488 -23.44 6.70 11.33
N ASP A 489 -23.89 5.46 11.48
CA ASP A 489 -25.17 5.15 12.12
C ASP A 489 -25.16 5.56 13.60
N PHE A 490 -24.05 5.32 14.29
CA PHE A 490 -23.87 5.74 15.69
C PHE A 490 -23.97 7.26 15.86
N ALA A 491 -23.32 8.05 15.00
CA ALA A 491 -23.37 9.50 15.05
C ALA A 491 -24.81 10.01 14.95
N LEU A 492 -25.56 9.50 13.97
CA LEU A 492 -26.97 9.87 13.76
C LEU A 492 -27.85 9.43 14.93
N ALA A 493 -27.63 8.24 15.49
CA ALA A 493 -28.36 7.76 16.66
C ALA A 493 -28.11 8.63 17.90
N MET A 494 -26.91 9.20 18.03
CA MET A 494 -26.55 10.15 19.08
C MET A 494 -26.97 11.60 18.79
N GLY A 495 -27.49 11.87 17.60
CA GLY A 495 -27.91 13.21 17.16
C GLY A 495 -26.76 14.12 16.71
N TYR A 496 -25.65 13.55 16.27
CA TYR A 496 -24.51 14.28 15.71
C TYR A 496 -24.47 14.21 14.19
N ASP A 497 -24.01 15.29 13.56
CA ASP A 497 -23.64 15.31 12.15
C ASP A 497 -22.39 14.46 11.93
N PHE A 498 -22.43 13.56 10.94
CA PHE A 498 -21.36 12.58 10.76
C PHE A 498 -20.05 13.23 10.29
N ASP A 499 -20.11 14.17 9.35
CA ASP A 499 -18.91 14.74 8.72
C ASP A 499 -18.08 15.56 9.71
N THR A 500 -18.75 16.21 10.67
CA THR A 500 -18.09 16.92 11.78
C THR A 500 -17.70 15.99 12.94
N PHE A 501 -18.36 14.85 13.10
CA PHE A 501 -18.11 13.91 14.20
C PHE A 501 -17.02 12.87 13.89
N TRP A 502 -16.95 12.35 12.66
CA TRP A 502 -15.99 11.33 12.25
C TRP A 502 -14.53 11.73 12.50
N PRO A 503 -14.08 12.98 12.20
CA PRO A 503 -12.73 13.40 12.55
C PRO A 503 -12.40 13.22 14.03
N LEU A 504 -13.35 13.44 14.95
CA LEU A 504 -13.12 13.22 16.38
C LEU A 504 -13.04 11.73 16.74
N VAL A 505 -13.89 10.90 16.12
CA VAL A 505 -13.89 9.44 16.30
C VAL A 505 -12.63 8.80 15.74
N ALA A 506 -12.13 9.28 14.60
CA ALA A 506 -10.91 8.79 13.97
C ALA A 506 -9.69 8.88 14.90
N GLY A 507 -9.68 9.82 15.84
CA GLY A 507 -8.67 9.92 16.90
C GLY A 507 -8.59 8.72 17.85
N PHE A 508 -9.63 7.90 17.94
CA PHE A 508 -9.60 6.63 18.69
C PHE A 508 -8.96 5.48 17.90
N PHE A 509 -8.61 5.72 16.62
CA PHE A 509 -8.02 4.78 15.66
C PHE A 509 -6.78 5.39 14.98
N SER A 510 -6.00 6.19 15.72
CA SER A 510 -4.86 6.98 15.22
C SER A 510 -3.89 6.18 14.36
N GLU A 511 -3.55 4.97 14.78
CA GLU A 511 -2.60 4.10 14.09
C GLU A 511 -3.20 3.53 12.80
N ASN A 512 -4.47 3.12 12.84
CA ASN A 512 -5.17 2.60 11.66
C ASN A 512 -5.39 3.69 10.60
N ILE A 513 -5.76 4.91 11.00
CA ILE A 513 -5.99 6.01 10.04
C ILE A 513 -4.68 6.49 9.43
N LEU A 514 -3.59 6.54 10.21
CA LEU A 514 -2.25 6.84 9.73
C LEU A 514 -1.78 5.81 8.69
N ALA A 515 -1.88 4.52 9.03
CA ALA A 515 -1.51 3.44 8.12
C ALA A 515 -2.38 3.44 6.84
N SER A 516 -3.68 3.74 6.95
CA SER A 516 -4.57 3.83 5.80
C SER A 516 -4.22 5.00 4.88
N GLY A 517 -3.81 6.15 5.43
CA GLY A 517 -3.29 7.28 4.65
C GLY A 517 -2.00 6.92 3.90
N MET A 518 -1.08 6.19 4.55
CA MET A 518 0.12 5.65 3.90
C MET A 518 -0.22 4.68 2.77
N ALA A 519 -1.24 3.83 2.93
CA ALA A 519 -1.70 2.91 1.89
C ALA A 519 -2.23 3.67 0.67
N PHE A 520 -3.04 4.71 0.88
CA PHE A 520 -3.50 5.59 -0.21
C PHE A 520 -2.31 6.18 -0.95
N ASP A 521 -1.38 6.81 -0.22
CA ASP A 521 -0.22 7.47 -0.81
C ASP A 521 0.71 6.48 -1.52
N HIS A 522 0.82 5.25 -1.02
CA HIS A 522 1.58 4.16 -1.67
C HIS A 522 1.01 3.80 -3.04
N PHE A 523 -0.30 3.59 -3.15
CA PHE A 523 -0.95 3.25 -4.42
C PHE A 523 -0.98 4.43 -5.39
N ALA A 524 -1.18 5.66 -4.88
CA ALA A 524 -1.06 6.87 -5.68
C ALA A 524 0.35 7.02 -6.26
N ARG A 525 1.38 6.77 -5.44
CA ARG A 525 2.79 6.78 -5.85
C ARG A 525 3.11 5.67 -6.85
N GLN A 526 2.60 4.45 -6.68
CA GLN A 526 2.77 3.36 -7.65
C GLN A 526 2.28 3.77 -9.05
N LEU A 527 1.10 4.40 -9.12
CA LEU A 527 0.61 4.92 -10.39
C LEU A 527 1.52 6.01 -10.95
N ALA A 528 1.96 6.95 -10.11
CA ALA A 528 2.77 8.10 -10.51
C ALA A 528 4.26 7.81 -10.72
N ARG A 529 4.74 6.55 -10.58
CA ARG A 529 6.17 6.22 -10.69
C ARG A 529 6.77 6.69 -12.03
N PRO A 530 7.84 7.50 -12.00
CA PRO A 530 8.50 7.96 -13.21
C PRO A 530 9.40 6.87 -13.80
N GLU A 531 9.77 7.08 -15.06
CA GLU A 531 10.76 6.26 -15.77
C GLU A 531 12.14 6.39 -15.11
N ILE A 532 13.01 5.38 -15.22
CA ILE A 532 14.36 5.47 -14.66
C ILE A 532 15.31 6.20 -15.61
N GLY A 533 16.42 6.73 -15.08
CA GLY A 533 17.50 7.28 -15.89
C GLY A 533 17.35 8.77 -16.23
N PRO A 534 18.04 9.26 -17.28
CA PRO A 534 18.18 10.69 -17.54
C PRO A 534 16.86 11.33 -17.99
N HIS A 535 16.55 12.48 -17.41
CA HIS A 535 15.40 13.32 -17.74
C HIS A 535 15.85 14.72 -18.13
N PHE A 536 15.16 15.34 -19.07
CA PHE A 536 15.42 16.70 -19.54
C PHE A 536 14.10 17.49 -19.64
N LEU A 537 14.20 18.82 -19.78
CA LEU A 537 13.03 19.68 -20.01
C LEU A 537 12.90 19.96 -21.52
N PRO A 538 11.87 19.45 -22.20
CA PRO A 538 11.61 19.81 -23.60
C PRO A 538 11.30 21.30 -23.77
N GLU A 539 11.60 21.84 -24.96
CA GLU A 539 11.22 23.20 -25.31
C GLU A 539 9.69 23.32 -25.35
N ASN A 540 9.15 24.35 -24.69
CA ASN A 540 7.70 24.59 -24.51
C ASN A 540 6.96 23.56 -23.64
N ASP A 541 7.67 22.80 -22.81
CA ASP A 541 7.09 21.96 -21.75
C ASP A 541 7.50 22.50 -20.37
N THR A 542 6.77 22.10 -19.34
CA THR A 542 7.06 22.39 -17.92
C THR A 542 7.36 21.11 -17.12
N VAL A 543 7.18 19.95 -17.73
CA VAL A 543 7.42 18.63 -17.14
C VAL A 543 8.70 18.04 -17.69
N LEU A 544 9.52 17.49 -16.79
CA LEU A 544 10.75 16.79 -17.14
C LEU A 544 10.39 15.42 -17.73
N ARG A 545 10.84 15.16 -18.96
CA ARG A 545 10.58 13.93 -19.71
C ARG A 545 11.83 13.04 -19.73
N SER A 546 11.63 11.74 -19.69
CA SER A 546 12.71 10.76 -19.88
C SER A 546 13.33 10.93 -21.26
N THR A 547 14.66 10.84 -21.35
CA THR A 547 15.33 10.84 -22.65
C THR A 547 15.08 9.57 -23.44
N TYR A 548 14.68 8.47 -22.77
CA TYR A 548 14.39 7.19 -23.43
C TYR A 548 13.09 7.22 -24.24
N ASP A 549 12.14 8.06 -23.82
CA ASP A 549 10.82 8.16 -24.48
C ASP A 549 10.78 9.25 -25.55
N TYR A 550 11.85 10.04 -25.67
CA TYR A 550 11.88 11.20 -26.55
C TYR A 550 12.29 10.82 -27.97
N VAL A 551 11.40 11.04 -28.93
CA VAL A 551 11.59 10.70 -30.35
C VAL A 551 12.53 11.69 -31.07
N GLY A 552 12.80 12.86 -30.49
CA GLY A 552 13.74 13.86 -31.02
C GLY A 552 15.14 13.79 -30.40
N THR A 553 15.97 14.80 -30.67
CA THR A 553 17.24 14.97 -29.93
C THR A 553 16.95 15.56 -28.55
N PRO A 554 17.16 14.83 -27.45
CA PRO A 554 16.90 15.37 -26.12
C PRO A 554 17.84 16.54 -25.81
N GLY A 555 17.35 17.46 -24.99
CA GLY A 555 18.16 18.54 -24.43
C GLY A 555 19.17 18.04 -23.40
N ALA A 556 19.82 18.97 -22.69
CA ALA A 556 20.73 18.62 -21.61
C ALA A 556 19.97 17.91 -20.47
N THR A 557 20.52 16.81 -19.98
CA THR A 557 20.01 16.11 -18.79
C THR A 557 19.95 17.06 -17.62
N MET A 558 18.76 17.18 -17.02
CA MET A 558 18.49 18.03 -15.86
C MET A 558 18.49 17.24 -14.55
N VAL A 559 18.20 15.94 -14.60
CA VAL A 559 18.20 15.02 -13.45
C VAL A 559 18.29 13.58 -13.94
N THR A 560 18.95 12.70 -13.18
CA THR A 560 18.89 11.24 -13.40
C THR A 560 18.01 10.61 -12.33
N VAL A 561 16.93 9.94 -12.72
CA VAL A 561 16.05 9.24 -11.79
C VAL A 561 16.68 7.89 -11.40
N PRO A 562 16.90 7.61 -10.10
CA PRO A 562 17.49 6.35 -9.66
C PRO A 562 16.52 5.18 -9.85
N ASN A 563 17.04 3.96 -10.01
CA ASN A 563 16.22 2.75 -10.14
C ASN A 563 15.90 2.14 -8.77
N GLY A 564 14.62 2.11 -8.40
CA GLY A 564 14.16 1.55 -7.13
C GLY A 564 14.49 2.46 -5.93
N ALA A 565 14.59 1.87 -4.73
CA ALA A 565 14.89 2.63 -3.52
C ALA A 565 16.34 3.16 -3.47
N THR A 566 16.51 4.37 -2.95
CA THR A 566 17.79 4.99 -2.58
C THR A 566 17.90 5.16 -1.06
N GLY A 567 19.11 5.33 -0.54
CA GLY A 567 19.37 5.47 0.90
C GLY A 567 19.73 4.15 1.59
N TYR A 568 19.88 4.21 2.92
CA TYR A 568 20.19 3.05 3.78
C TYR A 568 18.96 2.62 4.56
N TYR A 569 18.86 1.33 4.93
CA TYR A 569 17.76 0.75 5.72
C TYR A 569 17.44 1.63 6.94
N GLY A 570 16.30 2.33 6.90
CA GLY A 570 15.85 3.29 7.92
C GLY A 570 15.10 4.47 7.33
N ALA A 571 15.62 5.05 6.24
CA ALA A 571 14.92 6.06 5.45
C ALA A 571 15.23 5.88 3.97
N ILE A 572 14.28 5.22 3.30
CA ILE A 572 14.38 4.96 1.87
C ILE A 572 13.81 6.14 1.08
N GLY A 573 14.62 6.71 0.21
CA GLY A 573 14.14 7.50 -0.91
C GLY A 573 13.59 6.57 -1.98
N LEU A 574 12.54 6.99 -2.68
CA LEU A 574 11.90 6.15 -3.69
C LEU A 574 12.20 6.70 -5.08
N GLY A 575 12.81 5.89 -5.94
CA GLY A 575 13.21 6.26 -7.30
C GLY A 575 12.15 6.01 -8.38
N GLY A 576 12.59 5.82 -9.61
CA GLY A 576 11.76 5.38 -10.74
C GLY A 576 11.68 3.86 -10.87
N LYS A 577 10.88 3.42 -11.84
CA LYS A 577 10.78 2.02 -12.26
C LYS A 577 10.41 1.96 -13.74
N LEU A 578 11.19 1.21 -14.54
CA LEU A 578 10.93 0.95 -15.96
C LEU A 578 9.44 0.62 -16.15
N VAL A 579 8.76 1.29 -17.08
CA VAL A 579 7.35 0.99 -17.39
C VAL A 579 7.23 -0.30 -18.17
N GLU A 580 8.16 -0.53 -19.08
CA GLU A 580 8.19 -1.63 -20.04
C GLU A 580 8.89 -2.89 -19.52
N ASN A 581 8.58 -4.02 -20.17
CA ASN A 581 9.35 -5.25 -20.03
C ASN A 581 10.42 -5.23 -21.13
N ARG A 582 11.68 -4.94 -20.76
CA ARG A 582 12.76 -4.93 -21.74
C ARG A 582 13.08 -6.33 -22.19
N LEU A 583 13.44 -6.39 -23.45
CA LEU A 583 14.04 -7.53 -24.10
C LEU A 583 15.56 -7.43 -24.02
N CYS A 584 16.25 -8.57 -24.10
CA CYS A 584 17.70 -8.59 -24.18
C CYS A 584 18.15 -8.04 -25.54
N GLU A 585 19.20 -7.22 -25.55
CA GLU A 585 19.79 -6.65 -26.78
C GLU A 585 21.08 -7.38 -27.19
N SER A 586 21.51 -8.38 -26.42
CA SER A 586 22.79 -9.06 -26.58
C SER A 586 22.73 -10.57 -26.34
N CYS A 587 21.53 -11.15 -26.49
CA CYS A 587 21.22 -12.57 -26.37
C CYS A 587 21.08 -13.26 -27.75
N GLY A 588 21.30 -12.55 -28.85
CA GLY A 588 21.34 -13.10 -30.21
C GLY A 588 19.94 -13.40 -30.74
N GLU A 589 19.71 -14.62 -31.25
CA GLU A 589 18.38 -15.04 -31.73
C GLU A 589 17.28 -14.85 -30.67
N TYR A 590 17.63 -15.00 -29.40
CA TYR A 590 16.71 -14.88 -28.28
C TYR A 590 16.40 -13.43 -27.88
N ASP A 591 16.96 -12.42 -28.54
CA ASP A 591 16.70 -11.01 -28.22
C ASP A 591 15.19 -10.72 -28.22
N SER A 592 14.43 -11.30 -29.16
CA SER A 592 12.98 -11.12 -29.25
C SER A 592 12.15 -11.85 -28.18
N GLU A 593 12.73 -12.82 -27.46
CA GLU A 593 12.01 -13.72 -26.53
C GLU A 593 12.55 -13.67 -25.10
N TYR A 594 13.72 -13.05 -24.89
CA TYR A 594 14.41 -13.04 -23.61
C TYR A 594 14.10 -11.77 -22.81
N THR A 595 12.98 -11.80 -22.10
CA THR A 595 12.59 -10.69 -21.21
C THR A 595 13.56 -10.58 -20.01
N VAL A 596 14.13 -9.39 -19.78
CA VAL A 596 15.12 -9.15 -18.72
C VAL A 596 14.54 -8.50 -17.47
N ASN A 597 13.35 -7.91 -17.53
CA ASN A 597 12.64 -7.34 -16.39
C ASN A 597 11.11 -7.39 -16.52
N ALA A 598 10.43 -7.18 -15.39
CA ALA A 598 9.01 -6.87 -15.30
C ALA A 598 8.86 -5.38 -14.92
N GLY A 599 8.19 -4.61 -15.77
CA GLY A 599 8.00 -3.18 -15.63
C GLY A 599 6.85 -2.80 -14.67
N SER A 600 6.71 -1.50 -14.42
CA SER A 600 5.69 -0.90 -13.56
C SER A 600 4.30 -0.88 -14.19
N TYR A 601 4.14 -1.27 -15.47
CA TYR A 601 2.85 -1.39 -16.14
C TYR A 601 1.80 -2.11 -15.26
N TYR A 602 2.19 -3.24 -14.65
CA TYR A 602 1.29 -4.08 -13.86
C TYR A 602 0.93 -3.45 -12.50
N ASP A 603 1.84 -2.68 -11.90
CA ASP A 603 1.59 -1.97 -10.65
C ASP A 603 0.58 -0.84 -10.91
N LYS A 604 0.84 -0.04 -11.96
CA LYS A 604 -0.03 1.06 -12.41
C LYS A 604 -1.42 0.55 -12.79
N MET A 605 -1.50 -0.57 -13.51
CA MET A 605 -2.74 -1.22 -13.92
C MET A 605 -3.64 -1.56 -12.73
N ASN A 606 -3.08 -2.01 -11.61
CA ASN A 606 -3.84 -2.50 -10.46
C ASN A 606 -4.15 -1.40 -9.42
N ALA A 607 -3.59 -0.20 -9.55
CA ALA A 607 -3.71 0.86 -8.54
C ALA A 607 -5.18 1.24 -8.21
N ALA A 608 -6.04 1.37 -9.23
CA ALA A 608 -7.45 1.68 -9.01
C ALA A 608 -8.19 0.52 -8.31
N MET A 609 -7.92 -0.73 -8.69
CA MET A 609 -8.49 -1.91 -8.01
C MET A 609 -8.09 -1.92 -6.54
N LEU A 610 -6.82 -1.66 -6.23
CA LEU A 610 -6.31 -1.65 -4.86
C LEU A 610 -6.97 -0.60 -3.96
N MET A 611 -7.55 0.47 -4.54
CA MET A 611 -8.27 1.49 -3.77
C MET A 611 -9.79 1.31 -3.75
N THR A 612 -10.36 0.51 -4.67
CA THR A 612 -11.83 0.43 -4.89
C THR A 612 -12.44 -0.93 -4.59
N GLU A 613 -11.65 -2.00 -4.56
CA GLU A 613 -12.13 -3.36 -4.27
C GLU A 613 -12.78 -3.41 -2.89
N SER A 614 -14.08 -3.73 -2.85
CA SER A 614 -14.89 -3.63 -1.64
C SER A 614 -15.64 -4.90 -1.24
N ALA A 615 -15.26 -6.06 -1.78
CA ALA A 615 -15.77 -7.33 -1.31
C ALA A 615 -15.45 -7.52 0.18
N ASP A 616 -16.47 -7.91 0.93
CA ASP A 616 -16.43 -8.14 2.36
C ASP A 616 -16.20 -9.62 2.67
N ASN A 617 -15.27 -9.91 3.58
CA ASN A 617 -15.04 -11.28 4.08
C ASN A 617 -15.22 -11.32 5.61
N PHE A 618 -16.05 -10.44 6.17
CA PHE A 618 -16.21 -10.27 7.61
C PHE A 618 -17.15 -11.31 8.23
N ILE A 619 -16.73 -11.87 9.37
CA ILE A 619 -17.60 -12.65 10.24
C ILE A 619 -18.46 -11.69 11.03
N SER A 620 -19.72 -11.56 10.62
CA SER A 620 -20.75 -10.92 11.42
C SER A 620 -22.10 -11.63 11.21
N SER A 621 -22.90 -11.63 12.28
CA SER A 621 -24.29 -12.11 12.33
C SER A 621 -25.17 -11.05 13.00
N SER A 622 -24.88 -9.78 12.70
CA SER A 622 -25.64 -8.65 13.20
C SER A 622 -27.04 -8.68 12.59
N ARG A 623 -28.02 -8.07 13.27
CA ARG A 623 -29.36 -7.91 12.69
C ARG A 623 -29.31 -7.12 11.38
N ASN A 624 -28.40 -6.13 11.28
CA ASN A 624 -28.26 -5.30 10.08
C ASN A 624 -27.82 -6.13 8.88
N ASP A 625 -27.07 -7.22 9.07
CA ASP A 625 -26.70 -8.14 7.98
C ASP A 625 -27.92 -8.72 7.26
N PHE A 626 -29.06 -8.85 7.96
CA PHE A 626 -30.31 -9.39 7.42
C PHE A 626 -31.30 -8.31 6.95
N VAL A 627 -31.02 -7.03 7.22
CA VAL A 627 -31.92 -5.90 6.93
C VAL A 627 -31.31 -4.98 5.87
N ASP A 628 -30.05 -4.57 6.08
CA ASP A 628 -29.28 -3.72 5.19
C ASP A 628 -27.77 -4.01 5.35
N PRO A 629 -27.20 -4.92 4.54
CA PRO A 629 -25.78 -5.27 4.62
C PRO A 629 -24.86 -4.27 3.91
N ARG A 630 -25.38 -3.20 3.28
CA ARG A 630 -24.58 -2.31 2.43
C ARG A 630 -23.44 -1.61 3.17
N TYR A 631 -23.54 -1.47 4.49
CA TYR A 631 -22.47 -0.92 5.34
C TYR A 631 -21.17 -1.75 5.31
N ARG A 632 -21.22 -2.99 4.80
CA ARG A 632 -20.07 -3.89 4.64
C ARG A 632 -19.25 -3.62 3.38
N ALA A 633 -19.78 -2.85 2.44
CA ALA A 633 -19.05 -2.42 1.27
C ALA A 633 -17.96 -1.42 1.71
N VAL A 634 -16.70 -1.87 1.69
CA VAL A 634 -15.58 -1.12 2.26
C VAL A 634 -14.38 -1.06 1.34
N SER A 635 -13.91 0.15 1.05
CA SER A 635 -12.70 0.39 0.28
C SER A 635 -11.91 1.58 0.84
N ILE A 636 -10.69 1.77 0.34
CA ILE A 636 -9.89 2.95 0.66
C ILE A 636 -10.53 4.21 0.05
N ALA A 637 -11.16 4.08 -1.12
CA ALA A 637 -11.91 5.17 -1.74
C ALA A 637 -13.03 5.69 -0.83
N ASP A 638 -13.73 4.83 -0.09
CA ASP A 638 -14.78 5.30 0.84
C ASP A 638 -14.21 5.88 2.13
N LEU A 639 -13.00 5.48 2.52
CA LEU A 639 -12.30 6.11 3.63
C LEU A 639 -11.91 7.56 3.28
N PHE A 640 -11.37 7.74 2.06
CA PHE A 640 -10.88 9.00 1.52
C PHE A 640 -11.55 9.38 0.18
N PRO A 641 -12.86 9.69 0.16
CA PRO A 641 -13.64 9.85 -1.08
C PRO A 641 -13.13 11.02 -1.93
N ASP A 642 -12.95 12.19 -1.33
CA ASP A 642 -12.38 13.34 -2.04
C ASP A 642 -10.95 13.07 -2.53
N GLY A 643 -10.17 12.31 -1.77
CA GLY A 643 -8.83 11.90 -2.18
C GLY A 643 -8.83 11.03 -3.44
N TYR A 644 -9.66 9.99 -3.44
CA TYR A 644 -9.78 9.08 -4.57
C TYR A 644 -10.34 9.77 -5.80
N ARG A 645 -11.38 10.59 -5.63
CA ARG A 645 -11.98 11.41 -6.70
C ARG A 645 -10.93 12.28 -7.38
N ARG A 646 -10.17 13.07 -6.61
CA ARG A 646 -9.12 13.95 -7.16
C ARG A 646 -8.03 13.15 -7.86
N TRP A 647 -7.59 12.05 -7.25
CA TRP A 647 -6.57 11.18 -7.83
C TRP A 647 -7.03 10.59 -9.16
N LEU A 648 -8.22 9.99 -9.23
CA LEU A 648 -8.75 9.38 -10.44
C LEU A 648 -9.01 10.42 -11.53
N ALA A 649 -9.72 11.50 -11.21
CA ALA A 649 -10.06 12.56 -12.15
C ALA A 649 -8.82 13.14 -12.85
N ASN A 650 -7.75 13.43 -12.09
CA ASN A 650 -6.53 13.99 -12.67
C ASN A 650 -5.71 12.95 -13.43
N ASN A 651 -5.68 11.68 -12.99
CA ASN A 651 -4.97 10.62 -13.72
C ASN A 651 -5.64 10.21 -15.04
N LEU A 652 -6.93 10.50 -15.21
CA LEU A 652 -7.64 10.37 -16.49
C LEU A 652 -7.39 11.54 -17.46
N THR A 653 -6.57 12.52 -17.10
CA THR A 653 -6.14 13.63 -17.98
C THR A 653 -4.68 13.48 -18.40
N GLY A 654 -4.24 14.23 -19.41
CA GLY A 654 -2.83 14.40 -19.77
C GLY A 654 -2.16 15.56 -19.03
N ASP A 655 -2.73 16.02 -17.91
CA ASP A 655 -2.22 17.15 -17.12
C ASP A 655 -1.09 16.70 -16.18
N ASP A 656 0.05 16.30 -16.76
CA ASP A 656 1.20 15.76 -16.02
C ASP A 656 1.77 16.74 -14.99
N LEU A 657 1.56 18.05 -15.18
CA LEU A 657 1.93 19.09 -14.22
C LEU A 657 1.21 18.90 -12.87
N LEU A 658 -0.06 18.51 -12.90
CA LEU A 658 -0.88 18.30 -11.71
C LEU A 658 -0.69 16.93 -11.08
N LYS A 659 -0.44 15.88 -11.87
CA LYS A 659 -0.39 14.49 -11.36
C LYS A 659 1.04 13.93 -11.19
N GLY A 660 2.04 14.56 -11.80
CA GLY A 660 3.42 14.07 -11.83
C GLY A 660 4.11 14.15 -10.46
N PRO A 661 5.02 13.20 -10.15
CA PRO A 661 5.89 13.30 -8.99
C PRO A 661 6.86 14.47 -9.12
N ARG A 662 7.49 14.86 -8.01
CA ARG A 662 8.23 16.10 -7.88
C ARG A 662 9.65 15.86 -7.37
N VAL A 663 10.60 16.63 -7.86
CA VAL A 663 11.96 16.71 -7.31
C VAL A 663 12.21 18.11 -6.77
N ALA A 664 13.07 18.22 -5.76
CA ALA A 664 13.49 19.50 -5.21
C ALA A 664 14.14 20.37 -6.31
N ALA A 665 13.87 21.68 -6.29
CA ALA A 665 14.38 22.59 -7.31
C ALA A 665 14.88 23.92 -6.74
N ASP A 666 15.80 24.55 -7.46
CA ASP A 666 16.39 25.84 -7.12
C ASP A 666 15.47 27.04 -7.47
N SER A 667 15.96 28.26 -7.22
CA SER A 667 15.27 29.51 -7.56
C SER A 667 15.00 29.74 -9.06
N ARG A 668 15.55 28.90 -9.94
CA ARG A 668 15.33 28.92 -11.39
C ARG A 668 14.46 27.75 -11.86
N GLY A 669 13.95 26.93 -10.93
CA GLY A 669 13.16 25.75 -11.24
C GLY A 669 13.98 24.56 -11.73
N ARG A 670 15.31 24.57 -11.54
CA ARG A 670 16.18 23.45 -11.92
C ARG A 670 16.28 22.44 -10.79
N PRO A 671 16.23 21.12 -11.05
CA PRO A 671 16.43 20.11 -10.03
C PRO A 671 17.73 20.31 -9.24
N THR A 672 17.67 20.10 -7.94
CA THR A 672 18.86 20.05 -7.07
C THR A 672 19.41 18.62 -7.03
N LEU A 673 20.72 18.48 -7.22
CA LEU A 673 21.36 17.20 -7.51
C LEU A 673 22.56 16.92 -6.60
N ASP A 674 22.82 15.64 -6.35
CA ASP A 674 24.06 15.14 -5.75
C ASP A 674 25.23 15.14 -6.77
N PRO A 675 26.48 14.87 -6.34
CA PRO A 675 27.64 14.81 -7.24
C PRO A 675 27.52 13.78 -8.37
N GLU A 676 26.72 12.73 -8.19
CA GLU A 676 26.48 11.66 -9.15
C GLU A 676 25.35 12.00 -10.15
N GLY A 677 24.63 13.11 -9.96
CA GLY A 677 23.58 13.60 -10.84
C GLY A 677 22.18 13.04 -10.54
N TYR A 678 21.99 12.41 -9.39
CA TYR A 678 20.67 12.04 -8.85
C TYR A 678 20.07 13.19 -8.04
N PRO A 679 18.74 13.19 -7.78
CA PRO A 679 18.13 14.14 -6.84
C PRO A 679 18.85 14.13 -5.48
N ASP A 680 19.17 15.30 -4.95
CA ASP A 680 19.80 15.44 -3.61
C ASP A 680 18.83 15.19 -2.45
N ALA A 681 17.53 15.08 -2.74
CA ALA A 681 16.47 14.67 -1.85
C ALA A 681 15.59 13.60 -2.51
N PRO A 682 14.92 12.73 -1.74
CA PRO A 682 13.97 11.75 -2.28
C PRO A 682 12.93 12.38 -3.23
N ILE A 683 12.49 11.62 -4.23
CA ILE A 683 11.40 12.04 -5.10
C ILE A 683 10.12 12.17 -4.26
N GLY A 684 9.47 13.32 -4.35
CA GLY A 684 8.18 13.57 -3.73
C GLY A 684 7.02 13.13 -4.61
N TRP A 685 5.92 12.71 -3.99
CA TRP A 685 4.67 12.35 -4.65
C TRP A 685 3.54 13.27 -4.20
N ILE A 686 2.37 13.10 -4.79
CA ILE A 686 1.20 13.89 -4.42
C ILE A 686 0.34 13.06 -3.47
N SER A 687 0.10 13.60 -2.28
CA SER A 687 -0.94 13.11 -1.38
C SER A 687 -2.25 13.81 -1.74
N TRP A 688 -3.30 13.04 -1.98
CA TRP A 688 -4.57 13.54 -2.55
C TRP A 688 -5.69 13.69 -1.52
N TRP A 689 -5.58 13.01 -0.39
CA TRP A 689 -6.69 12.77 0.55
C TRP A 689 -6.87 13.84 1.63
N GLY A 690 -5.90 14.75 1.82
CA GLY A 690 -6.05 15.90 2.71
C GLY A 690 -7.05 16.95 2.18
N ASP A 691 -7.30 18.01 2.95
CA ASP A 691 -8.23 19.08 2.55
C ASP A 691 -7.91 19.67 1.17
N THR A 692 -6.62 19.81 0.88
CA THR A 692 -6.07 20.15 -0.44
C THR A 692 -4.93 19.18 -0.78
N PRO A 693 -4.73 18.79 -2.06
CA PRO A 693 -3.58 17.99 -2.44
C PRO A 693 -2.24 18.67 -2.11
N GLN A 694 -1.26 17.89 -1.66
CA GLN A 694 0.05 18.38 -1.23
C GLN A 694 1.17 17.53 -1.81
N ALA A 695 2.31 18.17 -2.11
CA ALA A 695 3.52 17.46 -2.46
C ALA A 695 4.19 16.92 -1.19
N CYS A 696 4.38 15.61 -1.11
CA CYS A 696 5.01 14.92 0.00
C CYS A 696 6.42 14.48 -0.37
N PHE A 697 7.41 14.89 0.42
CA PHE A 697 8.79 14.45 0.31
C PHE A 697 9.16 13.67 1.58
N PRO A 698 9.61 12.40 1.47
CA PRO A 698 10.14 11.67 2.61
C PRO A 698 11.26 12.43 3.32
N ASP A 699 11.27 12.36 4.64
CA ASP A 699 12.36 12.80 5.47
C ASP A 699 13.27 11.60 5.84
N GLY A 700 14.53 11.85 6.18
CA GLY A 700 15.50 10.90 6.72
C GLY A 700 15.06 10.16 7.98
N ASN A 701 13.96 10.53 8.63
CA ASN A 701 13.39 9.83 9.79
C ASN A 701 11.89 9.48 9.65
N THR A 702 11.22 9.86 8.54
CA THR A 702 9.80 9.53 8.34
C THR A 702 9.41 9.47 6.87
N THR A 703 8.57 8.50 6.51
CA THR A 703 7.93 8.37 5.20
C THR A 703 6.48 8.88 5.20
N ILE A 704 6.01 9.38 6.34
CA ILE A 704 4.65 9.90 6.52
C ILE A 704 4.56 11.31 5.94
N CYS A 705 3.55 11.51 5.11
CA CYS A 705 3.30 12.77 4.43
C CYS A 705 2.40 13.72 5.22
N SER A 706 1.39 13.17 5.86
CA SER A 706 0.36 13.88 6.62
C SER A 706 -0.39 12.87 7.47
N SER A 707 -1.16 13.35 8.44
CA SER A 707 -2.10 12.54 9.22
C SER A 707 -3.51 13.07 9.04
N TYR A 708 -4.48 12.17 8.89
CA TYR A 708 -5.89 12.51 8.71
C TYR A 708 -6.41 13.35 9.87
N ALA A 709 -7.11 14.45 9.56
CA ALA A 709 -7.61 15.42 10.54
C ALA A 709 -6.53 16.01 11.48
N GLU A 710 -5.25 15.86 11.14
CA GLU A 710 -4.13 16.65 11.65
C GLU A 710 -3.23 17.16 10.50
N PRO A 711 -3.76 17.94 9.54
CA PRO A 711 -2.99 18.41 8.38
C PRO A 711 -1.83 19.35 8.74
N THR A 712 -1.70 19.76 10.01
CA THR A 712 -0.76 20.78 10.47
C THR A 712 -0.02 20.42 11.78
N SER A 713 -0.06 19.19 12.27
CA SER A 713 0.75 18.83 13.45
C SER A 713 2.17 18.46 13.02
N ASP A 714 3.10 19.36 13.31
CA ASP A 714 4.47 18.98 13.70
C ASP A 714 4.33 17.73 14.61
N PRO A 715 4.81 16.54 14.18
CA PRO A 715 6.07 16.33 13.47
C PRO A 715 6.01 15.83 12.01
N PHE A 716 4.84 15.65 11.40
CA PHE A 716 4.73 14.99 10.09
C PHE A 716 4.73 15.97 8.92
N HIS A 717 5.48 17.07 9.03
CA HIS A 717 5.51 18.07 7.98
C HIS A 717 6.10 17.49 6.69
N PRO A 718 5.35 17.48 5.58
CA PRO A 718 5.93 17.18 4.29
C PRO A 718 6.95 18.28 4.02
N ARG A 719 8.23 17.91 3.91
CA ARG A 719 9.30 18.83 3.50
C ARG A 719 9.17 19.16 2.01
N ALA A 720 8.00 19.59 1.55
CA ALA A 720 7.85 20.13 0.22
C ALA A 720 8.89 21.25 0.09
N PRO A 721 9.93 21.08 -0.74
CA PRO A 721 10.93 22.11 -0.92
C PRO A 721 10.22 23.37 -1.41
N ALA A 722 10.76 24.55 -1.08
CA ALA A 722 10.12 25.82 -1.45
C ALA A 722 9.81 25.92 -2.96
N ARG A 723 10.53 25.16 -3.79
CA ARG A 723 10.27 24.98 -5.21
C ARG A 723 10.52 23.54 -5.63
N THR A 724 9.73 23.07 -6.59
CA THR A 724 9.84 21.71 -7.13
C THR A 724 9.79 21.73 -8.65
N ALA A 725 10.47 20.79 -9.30
CA ALA A 725 10.25 20.46 -10.71
C ALA A 725 9.41 19.17 -10.82
N VAL A 726 8.58 19.06 -11.85
CA VAL A 726 7.67 17.92 -12.05
C VAL A 726 8.31 16.92 -13.01
N LEU A 727 8.26 15.64 -12.67
CA LEU A 727 8.66 14.52 -13.51
C LEU A 727 7.43 13.92 -14.19
N ASP A 728 7.61 13.38 -15.39
CA ASP A 728 6.59 12.61 -16.08
C ASP A 728 6.22 11.34 -15.29
N PRO A 729 4.94 11.15 -14.90
CA PRO A 729 4.51 9.95 -14.20
C PRO A 729 4.37 8.72 -15.12
N GLN A 730 4.52 8.84 -16.44
CA GLN A 730 4.30 7.74 -17.40
C GLN A 730 2.92 7.10 -17.27
N VAL A 731 1.88 7.95 -17.27
CA VAL A 731 0.48 7.51 -17.20
C VAL A 731 -0.25 7.97 -18.46
N GLY A 732 -0.49 7.01 -19.35
CA GLY A 732 -1.20 7.24 -20.60
C GLY A 732 -2.40 6.31 -20.79
N TRP A 733 -2.84 6.20 -22.05
CA TRP A 733 -4.03 5.44 -22.46
C TRP A 733 -4.08 4.02 -21.89
N GLU A 734 -2.93 3.32 -21.92
CA GLU A 734 -2.84 1.94 -21.44
C GLU A 734 -3.21 1.82 -19.96
N GLN A 735 -2.74 2.72 -19.09
CA GLN A 735 -3.10 2.71 -17.67
C GLN A 735 -4.53 3.23 -17.46
N GLN A 736 -4.93 4.29 -18.17
CA GLN A 736 -6.22 4.95 -18.02
C GLN A 736 -7.41 4.02 -18.27
N LYS A 737 -7.31 3.09 -19.24
CA LYS A 737 -8.33 2.05 -19.46
C LYS A 737 -8.59 1.22 -18.21
N PHE A 738 -7.54 0.76 -17.52
CA PHE A 738 -7.69 -0.03 -16.30
C PHE A 738 -8.16 0.79 -15.11
N LEU A 739 -7.78 2.08 -15.02
CA LEU A 739 -8.35 2.98 -14.02
C LEU A 739 -9.87 3.05 -14.16
N ILE A 740 -10.38 3.20 -15.38
CA ILE A 740 -11.83 3.21 -15.67
C ILE A 740 -12.45 1.84 -15.35
N ALA A 741 -11.90 0.77 -15.91
CA ALA A 741 -12.46 -0.58 -15.81
C ALA A 741 -12.56 -1.05 -14.36
N TRP A 742 -11.49 -0.90 -13.56
CA TRP A 742 -11.48 -1.34 -12.17
C TRP A 742 -12.39 -0.51 -11.28
N THR A 743 -12.40 0.81 -11.46
CA THR A 743 -13.27 1.69 -10.67
C THR A 743 -14.74 1.33 -10.90
N MET A 744 -15.17 1.20 -12.16
CA MET A 744 -16.56 0.88 -12.47
C MET A 744 -16.95 -0.55 -12.10
N LEU A 745 -15.99 -1.48 -12.06
CA LEU A 745 -16.26 -2.85 -11.63
C LEU A 745 -16.59 -2.90 -10.13
N TYR A 746 -15.76 -2.29 -9.29
CA TYR A 746 -15.80 -2.49 -7.84
C TYR A 746 -16.51 -1.38 -7.05
N LEU A 747 -16.25 -0.11 -7.36
CA LEU A 747 -16.64 1.01 -6.51
C LEU A 747 -18.15 1.30 -6.38
N PRO A 748 -19.01 1.03 -7.40
CA PRO A 748 -20.42 1.46 -7.34
C PRO A 748 -21.23 0.93 -6.15
N GLU A 749 -20.78 -0.11 -5.44
CA GLU A 749 -21.52 -0.66 -4.30
C GLU A 749 -21.49 0.22 -3.04
N ASN A 750 -20.47 1.08 -2.89
CA ASN A 750 -20.18 1.73 -1.60
C ASN A 750 -20.88 3.09 -1.40
N GLU A 751 -21.25 3.78 -2.49
CA GLU A 751 -22.03 5.04 -2.46
C GLU A 751 -23.13 5.07 -3.54
N GLN A 752 -23.52 3.89 -4.04
CA GLN A 752 -24.59 3.48 -4.97
C GLN A 752 -24.93 4.38 -6.18
N SER A 753 -25.08 5.70 -6.03
CA SER A 753 -25.36 6.65 -7.11
C SER A 753 -24.28 7.72 -7.29
N GLU A 754 -23.59 8.18 -6.23
CA GLU A 754 -22.72 9.36 -6.33
C GLU A 754 -21.50 9.09 -7.22
N TRP A 755 -20.79 7.98 -7.00
CA TRP A 755 -19.66 7.57 -7.85
C TRP A 755 -20.06 7.40 -9.32
N LEU A 756 -21.25 6.84 -9.57
CA LEU A 756 -21.76 6.67 -10.92
C LEU A 756 -22.10 8.02 -11.55
N ASP A 757 -22.72 8.93 -10.82
CA ASP A 757 -23.06 10.27 -11.31
C ASP A 757 -21.80 11.10 -11.65
N GLN A 758 -20.72 10.95 -10.88
CA GLN A 758 -19.45 11.61 -11.16
C GLN A 758 -18.69 11.01 -12.34
N MET A 759 -18.88 9.72 -12.63
CA MET A 759 -18.17 8.98 -13.69
C MET A 759 -18.96 8.94 -15.02
N ARG A 760 -20.22 9.36 -15.04
CA ARG A 760 -21.10 9.21 -16.20
C ARG A 760 -20.83 10.27 -17.27
N VAL A 761 -20.69 9.79 -18.51
CA VAL A 761 -20.61 10.60 -19.74
C VAL A 761 -21.73 10.18 -20.68
N TRP A 762 -22.40 11.17 -21.28
CA TRP A 762 -23.42 10.96 -22.32
C TRP A 762 -22.90 11.47 -23.66
N GLU A 763 -23.22 10.80 -24.76
CA GLU A 763 -22.95 11.29 -26.12
C GLU A 763 -24.27 11.71 -26.79
N LEU A 764 -24.45 13.01 -27.03
CA LEU A 764 -25.68 13.52 -27.65
C LEU A 764 -25.86 12.94 -29.06
N GLY A 765 -27.10 12.55 -29.35
CA GLY A 765 -27.47 11.90 -30.62
C GLY A 765 -27.37 10.38 -30.59
N ARG A 766 -26.59 9.80 -29.66
CA ARG A 766 -26.63 8.36 -29.36
C ARG A 766 -27.33 8.08 -28.03
N ASP A 767 -27.09 8.91 -27.01
CA ASP A 767 -27.84 8.94 -25.77
C ASP A 767 -28.89 10.06 -25.80
N ALA A 768 -29.93 9.93 -24.97
CA ALA A 768 -30.86 11.02 -24.73
C ALA A 768 -30.16 12.13 -23.94
N ASP A 769 -30.46 13.39 -24.26
CA ASP A 769 -29.97 14.53 -23.46
C ASP A 769 -30.43 14.36 -22.00
N PRO A 770 -29.51 14.33 -21.04
CA PRO A 770 -29.85 14.10 -19.64
C PRO A 770 -30.57 15.30 -18.97
N GLY A 771 -30.56 16.49 -19.59
CA GLY A 771 -31.41 17.62 -19.21
C GLY A 771 -31.07 18.32 -17.88
N PHE A 772 -29.95 18.01 -17.25
CA PHE A 772 -29.50 18.73 -16.04
C PHE A 772 -28.87 20.08 -16.39
N ALA A 773 -29.11 21.10 -15.56
CA ALA A 773 -28.62 22.46 -15.79
C ALA A 773 -27.13 22.64 -15.47
N GLN A 774 -26.61 21.93 -14.46
CA GLN A 774 -25.21 21.96 -14.06
C GLN A 774 -24.41 20.96 -14.90
N ARG A 775 -23.91 21.39 -16.05
CA ARG A 775 -23.22 20.53 -17.02
C ARG A 775 -22.02 21.19 -17.66
N ILE A 776 -21.11 20.35 -18.14
CA ILE A 776 -20.08 20.71 -19.10
C ILE A 776 -20.30 19.90 -20.37
N GLU A 777 -20.09 20.53 -21.52
CA GLU A 777 -20.14 19.88 -22.82
C GLU A 777 -18.75 19.89 -23.45
N PHE A 778 -18.43 18.85 -24.20
CA PHE A 778 -17.24 18.82 -25.04
C PHE A 778 -17.66 18.59 -26.48
N HIS A 779 -17.47 19.61 -27.31
CA HIS A 779 -17.76 19.58 -28.74
C HIS A 779 -16.54 19.09 -29.51
N SER A 780 -16.49 17.78 -29.73
CA SER A 780 -15.39 17.15 -30.43
C SER A 780 -15.29 17.63 -31.89
N PRO A 781 -14.08 17.87 -32.43
CA PRO A 781 -13.87 18.24 -33.83
C PRO A 781 -14.45 17.24 -34.85
N ASN A 782 -14.69 15.99 -34.45
CA ASN A 782 -15.33 14.98 -35.30
C ASN A 782 -16.88 15.06 -35.31
N GLY A 783 -17.47 16.07 -34.68
CA GLY A 783 -18.92 16.31 -34.64
C GLY A 783 -19.67 15.59 -33.52
N ARG A 784 -18.98 14.85 -32.64
CA ARG A 784 -19.59 14.27 -31.43
C ARG A 784 -19.67 15.31 -30.32
N VAL A 785 -20.74 15.26 -29.53
CA VAL A 785 -20.88 16.09 -28.33
C VAL A 785 -21.01 15.19 -27.11
N TYR A 786 -20.06 15.32 -26.19
CA TYR A 786 -20.08 14.62 -24.92
C TYR A 786 -20.57 15.55 -23.81
N VAL A 787 -21.35 15.02 -22.87
CA VAL A 787 -21.92 15.79 -21.76
C VAL A 787 -21.60 15.10 -20.45
N ALA A 788 -21.27 15.87 -19.41
CA ALA A 788 -21.09 15.38 -18.04
C ALA A 788 -21.68 16.37 -17.03
N ARG A 789 -22.10 15.87 -15.87
CA ARG A 789 -22.62 16.68 -14.76
C ARG A 789 -21.47 17.36 -14.01
N THR A 790 -21.62 18.63 -13.69
CA THR A 790 -20.64 19.38 -12.88
C THR A 790 -20.99 19.32 -11.39
N PHE A 791 -19.96 19.39 -10.55
CA PHE A 791 -20.06 19.27 -9.08
C PHE A 791 -19.33 20.43 -8.38
N GLY A 792 -19.22 21.57 -9.06
CA GLY A 792 -18.36 22.69 -8.67
C GLY A 792 -16.90 22.50 -9.05
N LYS A 793 -16.11 23.55 -8.83
CA LYS A 793 -14.66 23.60 -9.12
C LYS A 793 -13.84 23.57 -7.81
N GLU A 794 -12.58 23.18 -7.90
CA GLU A 794 -11.61 23.25 -6.80
C GLU A 794 -10.23 23.66 -7.31
N THR A 795 -9.37 24.21 -6.43
CA THR A 795 -8.02 24.63 -6.80
C THR A 795 -6.98 23.60 -6.37
N ILE A 796 -6.22 23.05 -7.32
CA ILE A 796 -5.12 22.09 -7.11
C ILE A 796 -3.84 22.70 -7.65
N PHE A 797 -2.82 22.86 -6.80
CA PHE A 797 -1.54 23.51 -7.14
C PHE A 797 -1.68 24.84 -7.91
N GLY A 798 -2.68 25.65 -7.54
CA GLY A 798 -2.96 26.95 -8.16
C GLY A 798 -3.80 26.91 -9.44
N LYS A 799 -4.17 25.72 -9.93
CA LYS A 799 -5.07 25.55 -11.08
C LYS A 799 -6.48 25.21 -10.61
N THR A 800 -7.48 25.98 -11.05
CA THR A 800 -8.90 25.67 -10.80
C THR A 800 -9.37 24.62 -11.81
N VAL A 801 -10.01 23.56 -11.32
CA VAL A 801 -10.43 22.40 -12.11
C VAL A 801 -11.79 21.86 -11.64
N GLN A 802 -12.50 21.15 -12.51
CA GLN A 802 -13.78 20.50 -12.17
C GLN A 802 -13.62 19.42 -11.09
N ARG A 803 -14.57 19.35 -10.13
CA ARG A 803 -14.60 18.28 -9.11
C ARG A 803 -15.08 16.94 -9.65
N GLY A 804 -16.06 16.93 -10.54
CA GLY A 804 -16.60 15.67 -11.09
C GLY A 804 -15.59 14.95 -11.98
N ILE A 805 -15.49 13.62 -11.88
CA ILE A 805 -14.49 12.83 -12.61
C ILE A 805 -14.67 12.95 -14.13
N ALA A 806 -15.88 12.69 -14.63
CA ALA A 806 -16.25 12.85 -16.03
C ALA A 806 -16.17 14.32 -16.48
N ALA A 807 -16.61 15.24 -15.63
CA ALA A 807 -16.51 16.68 -15.92
C ALA A 807 -15.05 17.12 -16.10
N ARG A 808 -14.12 16.61 -15.28
CA ARG A 808 -12.68 16.88 -15.39
C ARG A 808 -12.07 16.31 -16.68
N VAL A 809 -12.51 15.13 -17.10
CA VAL A 809 -12.12 14.54 -18.39
C VAL A 809 -12.57 15.43 -19.56
N LEU A 810 -13.81 15.90 -19.53
CA LEU A 810 -14.33 16.79 -20.58
C LEU A 810 -13.69 18.18 -20.54
N GLU A 811 -13.45 18.74 -19.36
CA GLU A 811 -12.72 20.01 -19.18
C GLU A 811 -11.32 19.96 -19.80
N TYR A 812 -10.58 18.87 -19.59
CA TYR A 812 -9.26 18.70 -20.21
C TYR A 812 -9.36 18.56 -21.74
N ALA A 813 -10.35 17.80 -22.25
CA ALA A 813 -10.59 17.69 -23.68
C ALA A 813 -10.94 19.04 -24.32
N ASP A 814 -11.78 19.85 -23.65
CA ASP A 814 -12.16 21.18 -24.08
C ASP A 814 -10.97 22.14 -24.11
N SER A 815 -10.12 22.13 -23.08
CA SER A 815 -8.90 22.95 -23.06
C SER A 815 -7.94 22.63 -24.21
N LEU A 816 -7.86 21.35 -24.61
CA LEU A 816 -7.09 20.94 -25.78
C LEU A 816 -7.75 21.40 -27.08
N ALA A 817 -9.09 21.40 -27.16
CA ALA A 817 -9.81 21.87 -28.33
C ALA A 817 -9.68 23.38 -28.51
N GLU A 818 -9.75 24.16 -27.43
CA GLU A 818 -9.52 25.60 -27.44
C GLU A 818 -8.11 25.95 -27.93
N ALA A 819 -7.09 25.20 -27.47
CA ALA A 819 -5.71 25.37 -27.92
C ALA A 819 -5.48 24.91 -29.38
N ALA A 820 -6.25 23.91 -29.83
CA ALA A 820 -6.09 23.29 -31.14
C ALA A 820 -6.87 23.98 -32.27
N TYR A 821 -8.02 24.58 -31.98
CA TYR A 821 -8.97 25.06 -33.00
C TYR A 821 -9.35 26.53 -32.80
N VAL A 822 -9.87 27.13 -33.86
CA VAL A 822 -10.63 28.38 -33.74
C VAL A 822 -11.98 28.02 -33.14
N THR A 823 -12.35 28.66 -32.04
CA THR A 823 -13.54 28.32 -31.25
C THR A 823 -14.40 29.56 -30.99
N ASP A 824 -15.71 29.35 -30.91
CA ASP A 824 -16.65 30.31 -30.35
C ASP A 824 -16.87 29.99 -28.86
N PRO A 825 -17.00 31.00 -27.98
CA PRO A 825 -17.26 30.77 -26.56
C PRO A 825 -18.65 30.17 -26.36
N GLY A 826 -18.73 29.12 -25.54
CA GLY A 826 -19.97 28.57 -25.03
C GLY A 826 -20.61 29.46 -23.97
N PRO A 827 -21.70 28.99 -23.32
CA PRO A 827 -22.29 29.68 -22.19
C PRO A 827 -21.38 29.62 -20.96
N ASP A 828 -21.52 30.63 -20.11
CA ASP A 828 -21.02 30.67 -18.73
C ASP A 828 -22.21 30.34 -17.81
N LEU A 829 -22.33 29.06 -17.42
CA LEU A 829 -23.43 28.57 -16.58
C LEU A 829 -23.16 28.74 -15.09
N ASP A 830 -21.90 28.84 -14.67
CA ASP A 830 -21.53 29.00 -13.26
C ASP A 830 -21.30 30.46 -12.84
N GLY A 831 -21.26 31.38 -13.81
CA GLY A 831 -21.17 32.82 -13.62
C GLY A 831 -19.77 33.30 -13.23
N ASP A 832 -18.72 32.53 -13.53
CA ASP A 832 -17.34 32.89 -13.20
C ASP A 832 -16.69 33.88 -14.18
N GLY A 833 -17.38 34.19 -15.29
CA GLY A 833 -16.96 35.13 -16.32
C GLY A 833 -16.21 34.49 -17.48
N ASP A 834 -15.93 33.18 -17.41
CA ASP A 834 -15.31 32.39 -18.47
C ASP A 834 -16.34 31.41 -19.08
N PRO A 835 -16.25 31.08 -20.37
CA PRO A 835 -17.14 30.08 -20.97
C PRO A 835 -16.86 28.68 -20.39
N ASP A 836 -17.90 27.91 -20.06
CA ASP A 836 -17.75 26.56 -19.52
C ASP A 836 -17.24 25.54 -20.55
N TRP A 837 -17.42 25.83 -21.84
CA TRP A 837 -16.89 25.04 -22.95
C TRP A 837 -16.74 25.86 -24.23
N HIS A 838 -16.04 25.29 -25.21
CA HIS A 838 -15.74 25.93 -26.49
C HIS A 838 -16.30 25.13 -27.66
N VAL A 839 -16.84 25.83 -28.66
CA VAL A 839 -17.42 25.20 -29.86
C VAL A 839 -16.49 25.44 -31.06
N PRO A 840 -15.90 24.39 -31.66
CA PRO A 840 -15.04 24.55 -32.83
C PRO A 840 -15.77 25.20 -34.02
N VAL A 841 -15.18 26.25 -34.59
CA VAL A 841 -15.68 26.94 -35.78
C VAL A 841 -15.40 26.08 -37.01
N VAL A 842 -16.46 25.75 -37.74
CA VAL A 842 -16.38 24.96 -38.97
C VAL A 842 -16.22 25.88 -40.17
N SER A 843 -15.22 25.59 -41.01
CA SER A 843 -15.03 26.32 -42.26
C SER A 843 -16.22 26.12 -43.19
N PRO A 844 -16.87 27.20 -43.67
CA PRO A 844 -17.97 27.09 -44.62
C PRO A 844 -17.51 26.54 -45.98
N THR A 845 -16.21 26.63 -46.29
CA THR A 845 -15.63 26.20 -47.56
C THR A 845 -15.29 24.70 -47.57
N THR A 846 -14.76 24.17 -46.46
CA THR A 846 -14.30 22.77 -46.38
C THR A 846 -15.22 21.87 -45.57
N GLY A 847 -16.12 22.44 -44.75
CA GLY A 847 -16.96 21.69 -43.82
C GLY A 847 -16.19 21.04 -42.66
N GLN A 848 -14.92 21.40 -42.47
CA GLN A 848 -14.06 20.88 -41.40
C GLN A 848 -13.77 21.98 -40.35
N PRO A 849 -13.53 21.61 -39.09
CA PRO A 849 -13.08 22.56 -38.06
C PRO A 849 -11.78 23.27 -38.45
N LEU A 850 -11.71 24.59 -38.23
CA LEU A 850 -10.52 25.39 -38.48
C LEU A 850 -9.47 25.16 -37.38
N VAL A 851 -8.31 24.62 -37.74
CA VAL A 851 -7.19 24.40 -36.82
C VAL A 851 -6.45 25.71 -36.60
N ARG A 852 -6.12 26.03 -35.35
CA ARG A 852 -5.37 27.24 -34.98
C ARG A 852 -3.88 27.06 -35.28
N TRP A 853 -3.24 28.08 -35.86
CA TRP A 853 -1.79 28.11 -36.02
C TRP A 853 -1.07 28.03 -34.67
N ASP A 854 -0.10 27.12 -34.57
CA ASP A 854 0.74 26.91 -33.39
C ASP A 854 2.15 27.48 -33.65
N PRO A 855 2.56 28.57 -32.99
CA PRO A 855 3.87 29.18 -33.19
C PRO A 855 5.04 28.28 -32.76
N THR A 856 4.77 27.19 -32.02
CA THR A 856 5.77 26.22 -31.57
C THR A 856 6.04 25.11 -32.60
N VAL A 857 5.32 25.11 -33.72
CA VAL A 857 5.44 24.15 -34.82
C VAL A 857 5.82 24.87 -36.10
N ALA A 858 7.07 24.70 -36.54
CA ALA A 858 7.53 25.25 -37.81
C ALA A 858 7.02 24.43 -38.99
N LEU A 859 6.64 25.10 -40.08
CA LEU A 859 6.24 24.44 -41.33
C LEU A 859 7.46 24.28 -42.25
N VAL A 860 7.47 23.21 -43.04
CA VAL A 860 8.53 22.97 -44.03
C VAL A 860 7.89 22.97 -45.42
N ASP A 861 8.41 23.80 -46.32
CA ASP A 861 7.91 23.88 -47.69
C ASP A 861 8.46 22.73 -48.57
N GLU A 862 7.95 22.63 -49.81
CA GLU A 862 8.35 21.60 -50.77
C GLU A 862 9.84 21.63 -51.14
N MET A 863 10.52 22.76 -50.90
CA MET A 863 11.96 22.93 -51.14
C MET A 863 12.80 22.62 -49.90
N GLY A 864 12.16 22.29 -48.77
CA GLY A 864 12.81 21.94 -47.51
C GLY A 864 13.17 23.14 -46.63
N PHE A 865 12.69 24.35 -46.93
CA PHE A 865 12.93 25.51 -46.07
C PHE A 865 11.98 25.51 -44.87
N VAL A 866 12.54 25.82 -43.70
CA VAL A 866 11.80 25.88 -42.42
C VAL A 866 11.25 27.29 -42.21
N HIS A 867 9.92 27.39 -42.11
CA HIS A 867 9.17 28.63 -41.90
C HIS A 867 8.56 28.64 -40.49
N ARG A 868 9.20 29.35 -39.56
CA ARG A 868 8.72 29.47 -38.16
C ARG A 868 7.54 30.41 -38.00
N ASP A 869 7.41 31.38 -38.89
CA ASP A 869 6.30 32.35 -38.91
C ASP A 869 5.05 31.82 -39.66
N GLY A 870 5.09 30.56 -40.11
CA GLY A 870 4.04 29.93 -40.90
C GLY A 870 4.19 30.07 -42.41
N LEU A 871 3.20 29.57 -43.14
CA LEU A 871 3.07 29.65 -44.60
C LEU A 871 1.76 30.37 -44.96
N PRO A 872 1.58 30.84 -46.21
CA PRO A 872 0.28 31.37 -46.64
C PRO A 872 -0.85 30.38 -46.34
N GLY A 873 -1.91 30.84 -45.67
CA GLY A 873 -3.04 30.04 -45.22
C GLY A 873 -2.87 29.39 -43.84
N CYS A 874 -1.66 29.27 -43.29
CA CYS A 874 -1.42 28.77 -41.92
C CYS A 874 -0.31 29.57 -41.23
N ASN A 875 -0.69 30.65 -40.56
CA ASN A 875 0.18 31.62 -39.88
C ASN A 875 -0.58 32.38 -38.79
N ALA A 876 0.05 33.38 -38.16
CA ALA A 876 -0.52 34.18 -37.08
C ALA A 876 -1.88 34.84 -37.38
N THR A 877 -2.22 35.04 -38.66
CA THR A 877 -3.44 35.73 -39.09
C THR A 877 -4.39 34.84 -39.91
N GLU A 878 -3.90 33.73 -40.45
CA GLU A 878 -4.64 32.85 -41.37
C GLU A 878 -4.61 31.41 -40.85
N ASN A 879 -5.78 30.76 -40.79
CA ASN A 879 -5.92 29.39 -40.26
C ASN A 879 -6.52 28.40 -41.29
N GLU A 880 -6.85 28.86 -42.50
CA GLU A 880 -7.61 28.06 -43.49
C GLU A 880 -6.87 26.84 -44.04
N ALA A 881 -5.53 26.89 -44.08
CA ALA A 881 -4.66 25.80 -44.54
C ALA A 881 -3.98 25.06 -43.38
N CYS A 882 -4.24 25.42 -42.12
CA CYS A 882 -3.69 24.70 -40.98
C CYS A 882 -4.29 23.30 -40.88
N THR A 883 -3.42 22.31 -40.66
CA THR A 883 -3.83 20.92 -40.45
C THR A 883 -3.60 20.52 -39.01
N CYS A 884 -4.18 19.40 -38.57
CA CYS A 884 -3.98 18.92 -37.20
C CYS A 884 -2.50 18.68 -36.86
N PHE A 885 -1.68 18.27 -37.83
CA PHE A 885 -0.24 18.08 -37.63
C PHE A 885 0.54 19.39 -37.48
N SER A 886 -0.08 20.53 -37.82
CA SER A 886 0.47 21.86 -37.64
C SER A 886 0.23 22.42 -36.23
N ASN A 887 -0.42 21.68 -35.32
CA ASN A 887 -0.73 22.10 -33.96
C ASN A 887 -0.58 20.94 -32.96
N ARG A 888 0.23 21.13 -31.90
CA ARG A 888 0.53 20.06 -30.91
C ARG A 888 -0.71 19.64 -30.11
N ALA A 889 -1.55 20.59 -29.73
CA ALA A 889 -2.78 20.31 -28.98
C ALA A 889 -3.77 19.51 -29.83
N CYS A 890 -3.83 19.74 -31.15
CA CYS A 890 -4.69 18.96 -32.04
C CYS A 890 -4.28 17.48 -32.08
N VAL A 891 -2.99 17.20 -32.27
CA VAL A 891 -2.48 15.81 -32.25
C VAL A 891 -2.74 15.15 -30.90
N THR A 892 -2.54 15.89 -29.80
CA THR A 892 -2.79 15.40 -28.44
C THR A 892 -4.27 15.09 -28.22
N LEU A 893 -5.17 16.00 -28.61
CA LEU A 893 -6.61 15.82 -28.51
C LEU A 893 -7.06 14.58 -29.30
N SER A 894 -6.56 14.41 -30.54
CA SER A 894 -6.95 13.27 -31.38
C SER A 894 -6.69 11.90 -30.72
N ARG A 895 -5.65 11.81 -29.89
CA ARG A 895 -5.34 10.63 -29.08
C ARG A 895 -6.19 10.58 -27.81
N TYR A 896 -6.38 11.72 -27.15
CA TYR A 896 -7.15 11.82 -25.91
C TYR A 896 -8.63 11.49 -26.06
N LEU A 897 -9.22 11.66 -27.26
CA LEU A 897 -10.62 11.36 -27.55
C LEU A 897 -11.05 9.91 -27.20
N SER A 898 -10.11 8.97 -27.09
CA SER A 898 -10.41 7.60 -26.66
C SER A 898 -10.87 7.53 -25.20
N ILE A 899 -10.45 8.46 -24.33
CA ILE A 899 -10.80 8.48 -22.91
C ILE A 899 -12.29 8.69 -22.66
N PRO A 900 -12.92 9.80 -23.09
CA PRO A 900 -14.36 9.98 -22.88
C PRO A 900 -15.20 8.93 -23.60
N ALA A 901 -14.75 8.44 -24.76
CA ALA A 901 -15.41 7.36 -25.49
C ALA A 901 -15.40 6.04 -24.70
N TYR A 902 -14.26 5.68 -24.12
CA TYR A 902 -14.11 4.44 -23.33
C TYR A 902 -14.78 4.52 -21.96
N LEU A 903 -14.77 5.70 -21.33
CA LEU A 903 -15.53 5.95 -20.11
C LEU A 903 -17.03 5.68 -20.32
N ARG A 904 -17.57 6.11 -21.47
CA ARG A 904 -18.94 5.80 -21.87
C ARG A 904 -19.13 4.32 -22.21
N GLU A 905 -18.21 3.71 -22.96
CA GLU A 905 -18.29 2.29 -23.33
C GLU A 905 -18.28 1.38 -22.10
N ALA A 906 -17.48 1.70 -21.08
CA ALA A 906 -17.43 0.94 -19.83
C ALA A 906 -18.78 0.95 -19.09
N LEU A 907 -19.51 2.07 -19.09
CA LEU A 907 -20.86 2.16 -18.49
C LEU A 907 -21.86 1.24 -19.20
N ASP A 908 -21.79 1.17 -20.53
CA ASP A 908 -22.63 0.30 -21.35
C ASP A 908 -22.27 -1.19 -21.14
N ALA A 909 -20.97 -1.52 -21.20
CA ALA A 909 -20.45 -2.88 -21.03
C ALA A 909 -20.81 -3.47 -19.65
N TYR A 910 -20.69 -2.68 -18.58
CA TYR A 910 -21.09 -3.10 -17.23
C TYR A 910 -22.58 -2.86 -16.91
N ARG A 911 -23.35 -2.28 -17.85
CA ARG A 911 -24.76 -1.90 -17.70
C ARG A 911 -25.06 -1.05 -16.47
N LEU A 912 -24.19 -0.08 -16.18
CA LEU A 912 -24.28 0.80 -15.01
C LEU A 912 -25.17 2.04 -15.25
N GLY A 913 -25.97 2.03 -16.31
CA GLY A 913 -26.96 3.05 -16.62
C GLY A 913 -27.83 2.57 -17.77
N ASP A 914 -29.03 2.06 -17.48
CA ASP A 914 -29.98 1.69 -18.53
C ASP A 914 -30.41 2.96 -19.28
N PRO A 915 -30.21 3.04 -20.62
CA PRO A 915 -30.59 4.21 -21.41
C PRO A 915 -32.10 4.51 -21.41
N SER A 916 -32.94 3.61 -20.90
CA SER A 916 -34.38 3.85 -20.71
C SER A 916 -34.74 4.70 -19.48
N ALA A 917 -33.79 4.94 -18.55
CA ALA A 917 -34.03 5.73 -17.36
C ALA A 917 -33.98 7.24 -17.66
N ARG A 918 -35.07 7.76 -18.25
CA ARG A 918 -35.43 9.18 -18.06
C ARG A 918 -35.67 9.40 -16.57
N GLY A 919 -34.88 10.29 -15.97
CA GLY A 919 -35.18 10.98 -14.70
C GLY A 919 -35.79 10.12 -13.58
N VAL A 920 -34.96 9.67 -12.65
CA VAL A 920 -35.43 9.57 -11.26
C VAL A 920 -35.09 10.91 -10.62
N TYR A 921 -36.14 11.72 -10.44
CA TYR A 921 -36.14 12.99 -9.72
C TYR A 921 -35.87 12.80 -8.23
#